data_AF-I1MQH7-F1
#
_entry.id   AF-I1MQH7-F1
#
_cell.length_a   1.000
_cell.length_b   1.000
_cell.length_c   1.000
_cell.angle_alpha   90.00
_cell.angle_beta   90.00
_cell.angle_gamma   90.00
#
_symmetry.space_group_name_H-M   'P 1'
#
loop_
_entity.id
_entity.type
_entity.pdbx_description
1 polymer ?
#
loop_
_entity_poly.entity_id
_entity_poly.type
_entity_poly.pdbx_seq_one_letter_code
_entity_poly.pdbx_strand_id
1 'polypeptide(L)'
;MAATTRSLAYNYDVFLSFTGQDTRQGFTGYLYKALCDRGIYTFIDDQELRRGDEIKPALSNAIQESRIAITVLSQNYASSSFCLDELVTILHCKSQGLLVIPVFYKVDPSHVRHQKGSYGEAMAKHQKRFKANKEKLQKWRMALHQVADLSGYHFKDGDSYEYEFIGSIVEEISRKFSRASLHVADYPVGLESEVTEVMKLLDVGSHDVVHIIGIHGMGGLGKTTLALAVHNFIALHFDESCFLQNVREESNKHGLKHLQSILLSKLLGEKDITLTSWQEGASMIQHRLQRKKVLLILDDVDKRQQLKAIVGRPDWFGPGSRVIITTRDKHLLKYHEVERTYEVKVLNQSAALQLLTWNAFKREKIDPSYEDVLNRVVTYASGLPLALEVIGSNLFEKTVAEWESAMEHYKRIPSDEIQEILKVSFDALGEEQKNVFLDIACCFKGYEWTEVDNILRDLYGNCTKHHIGVLVEKSLVKVSCCDTVEMHDMIQDMGREIERQRSPEEPGKCKRLLLPKDIIQVLKDNTGTSKIEIICLDFSISDKEETVEWNENAFMKMKNLKILIIRNCKFSKGPNYFPEGLRVLEWHRYPSNCLPSNFDPINLVICKLPDSSITSFEFHGSSKKLGHLTVLNFDRCEFLTKIPDVSDLPNLKELSFNWCESLVAVDDSIGFLNKLKTLSAYGCRKLTSFPPLNLTSLETLNLGGCSSLEYFPEILGEMKNITVLALHDLPIKELPFSFQNLIGLLFLWLDSCGIVQLRCSLATMPKLCEFCITDSCNRWQWVESEEGEEKVVGSILSFEATDCNLCDDFFFIGSKRFAHVGYLNLPGNNFTILPEFFKELQFLTTLVVHDCKHLQEIRGLPPNLKHFDARNCASLTSSSKSMLLNQELHEAGGIEFVFPGTSIPEWFDQQSSGHSISFWFRNKFPAKLLCLHIAPSTGSFIRYPEVFINGKFQEFESHETDDTESMLGLDHTHIFDLQAYAFKNNNQFEEVAWEKEWNHVEVTYQSVLDDEEEESEEGVLDDEEEESEEGVLDDEEEEREEGVLELESSVIKAIGIHIVREEGSMEEDIRFDDPYLSSSASDYKP
;
A
#
# COMPACT_ATOMS: atom_id res chain seq x y z
N MET A 1 23.35 -6.14 -4.82
CA MET A 1 23.84 -5.64 -6.13
C MET A 1 22.71 -4.89 -6.80
N ALA A 2 22.81 -3.55 -6.86
CA ALA A 2 21.80 -2.69 -7.47
C ALA A 2 21.73 -2.91 -8.99
N ALA A 3 20.54 -3.17 -9.51
CA ALA A 3 20.26 -2.98 -10.93
C ALA A 3 20.35 -1.47 -11.20
N THR A 4 21.41 -1.02 -11.85
CA THR A 4 21.59 0.39 -12.22
C THR A 4 20.51 0.79 -13.22
N THR A 5 19.52 1.53 -12.72
CA THR A 5 18.51 2.24 -13.49
C THR A 5 19.20 3.22 -14.43
N ARG A 6 18.90 3.12 -15.73
CA ARG A 6 19.41 4.01 -16.77
C ARG A 6 18.95 5.44 -16.46
N SER A 7 19.88 6.41 -16.43
CA SER A 7 19.49 7.83 -16.44
C SER A 7 18.72 8.11 -17.75
N LEU A 8 17.68 8.94 -17.68
CA LEU A 8 16.87 9.36 -18.84
C LEU A 8 17.66 10.19 -19.88
N ALA A 9 18.96 10.45 -19.64
CA ALA A 9 19.83 11.23 -20.51
C ALA A 9 20.76 10.30 -21.32
N TYR A 10 20.43 10.09 -22.60
CA TYR A 10 21.36 9.46 -23.54
C TYR A 10 22.47 10.45 -23.89
N ASN A 11 23.74 10.09 -23.64
CA ASN A 11 24.87 10.93 -24.03
C ASN A 11 25.26 10.76 -25.49
N TYR A 12 24.91 9.63 -26.11
CA TYR A 12 25.23 9.34 -27.51
C TYR A 12 24.01 8.81 -28.27
N ASP A 13 23.86 9.22 -29.53
CA ASP A 13 22.83 8.70 -30.43
C ASP A 13 23.20 7.29 -30.93
N VAL A 14 24.46 7.11 -31.32
CA VAL A 14 24.95 5.86 -31.93
C VAL A 14 26.27 5.44 -31.30
N PHE A 15 26.41 4.17 -30.94
CA PHE A 15 27.68 3.51 -30.62
C PHE A 15 28.15 2.68 -31.82
N LEU A 16 29.41 2.87 -32.24
CA LEU A 16 30.02 2.04 -33.29
C LEU A 16 30.92 0.97 -32.68
N SER A 17 30.55 -0.31 -32.82
CA SER A 17 31.45 -1.43 -32.52
C SER A 17 32.06 -1.97 -33.81
N PHE A 18 33.39 -2.04 -33.86
CA PHE A 18 34.14 -2.44 -35.05
C PHE A 18 35.54 -2.95 -34.68
N THR A 19 36.19 -3.67 -35.60
CA THR A 19 37.62 -3.99 -35.46
C THR A 19 38.46 -2.93 -36.17
N GLY A 20 39.28 -2.22 -35.39
CA GLY A 20 40.08 -1.11 -35.88
C GLY A 20 41.06 -1.48 -37.00
N GLN A 21 41.54 -2.72 -37.01
CA GLN A 21 42.49 -3.23 -38.02
C GLN A 21 41.87 -3.31 -39.43
N ASP A 22 40.55 -3.51 -39.54
CA ASP A 22 39.89 -3.80 -40.82
C ASP A 22 39.21 -2.56 -41.41
N THR A 23 38.50 -1.78 -40.59
CA THR A 23 37.53 -0.79 -41.11
C THR A 23 37.71 0.63 -40.62
N ARG A 24 38.64 0.90 -39.68
CA ARG A 24 38.78 2.21 -38.99
C ARG A 24 38.96 3.39 -39.96
N GLN A 25 39.95 3.32 -40.83
CA GLN A 25 40.28 4.39 -41.79
C GLN A 25 39.51 4.26 -43.12
N GLY A 26 38.66 3.24 -43.26
CA GLY A 26 37.85 2.98 -44.43
C GLY A 26 36.37 3.10 -44.10
N PHE A 27 35.63 2.01 -44.30
CA PHE A 27 34.17 1.95 -44.13
C PHE A 27 33.65 2.59 -42.83
N THR A 28 34.19 2.22 -41.66
CA THR A 28 33.69 2.74 -40.37
C THR A 28 33.96 4.23 -40.21
N GLY A 29 35.12 4.73 -40.66
CA GLY A 29 35.45 6.15 -40.62
C GLY A 29 34.53 6.99 -41.51
N TYR A 30 34.19 6.49 -42.71
CA TYR A 30 33.22 7.16 -43.59
C TYR A 30 31.79 7.08 -43.07
N LEU A 31 31.39 5.96 -42.45
CA LEU A 31 30.10 5.82 -41.77
C LEU A 31 29.97 6.80 -40.61
N TYR A 32 30.99 6.88 -39.74
CA TYR A 32 31.06 7.85 -38.65
C TYR A 32 30.88 9.27 -39.17
N LYS A 33 31.67 9.67 -40.17
CA LYS A 33 31.56 11.00 -40.78
C LYS A 33 30.16 11.26 -41.32
N ALA A 34 29.58 10.31 -42.06
CA ALA A 34 28.26 10.49 -42.66
C ALA A 34 27.13 10.60 -41.62
N LEU A 35 27.25 9.92 -40.47
CA LEU A 35 26.35 10.10 -39.33
C LEU A 35 26.51 11.50 -38.72
N CYS A 36 27.74 11.94 -38.47
CA CYS A 36 28.02 13.28 -37.93
C CYS A 36 27.59 14.41 -38.88
N ASP A 37 27.78 14.26 -40.20
CA ASP A 37 27.34 15.21 -41.22
C ASP A 37 25.80 15.36 -41.25
N ARG A 38 25.06 14.37 -40.74
CA ARG A 38 23.59 14.41 -40.53
C ARG A 38 23.17 14.89 -39.14
N GLY A 39 24.12 15.31 -38.30
CA GLY A 39 23.86 15.79 -36.94
C GLY A 39 23.59 14.68 -35.92
N ILE A 40 23.96 13.43 -36.20
CA ILE A 40 23.79 12.29 -35.29
C ILE A 40 25.05 12.16 -34.42
N TYR A 41 24.90 12.30 -33.10
CA TYR A 41 26.04 12.30 -32.18
C TYR A 41 26.52 10.88 -31.91
N THR A 42 27.63 10.50 -32.54
CA THR A 42 28.10 9.11 -32.60
C THR A 42 29.35 8.92 -31.75
N PHE A 43 29.38 7.91 -30.89
CA PHE A 43 30.57 7.52 -30.15
C PHE A 43 31.53 6.69 -31.02
N ILE A 44 32.80 7.10 -31.07
CA ILE A 44 33.91 6.34 -31.63
C ILE A 44 35.13 6.42 -30.68
N ASP A 45 35.78 5.29 -30.45
CA ASP A 45 36.80 5.10 -29.41
C ASP A 45 38.02 6.05 -29.50
N ASP A 46 38.38 6.54 -30.70
CA ASP A 46 39.56 7.39 -30.92
C ASP A 46 39.39 8.87 -30.52
N GLN A 47 38.14 9.35 -30.39
CA GLN A 47 37.86 10.79 -30.16
C GLN A 47 37.25 11.09 -28.79
N GLU A 48 36.46 10.18 -28.24
CA GLU A 48 35.60 10.46 -27.07
C GLU A 48 36.12 9.82 -25.76
N LEU A 49 37.15 8.97 -25.80
CA LEU A 49 37.80 8.43 -24.59
C LEU A 49 38.77 9.47 -24.00
N ARG A 50 38.58 9.88 -22.74
CA ARG A 50 39.50 10.82 -22.06
C ARG A 50 40.84 10.13 -21.78
N ARG A 51 41.93 10.84 -22.03
CA ARG A 51 43.29 10.33 -21.75
C ARG A 51 43.48 10.16 -20.24
N GLY A 52 43.61 8.91 -19.80
CA GLY A 52 43.78 8.55 -18.38
C GLY A 52 42.69 7.61 -17.85
N ASP A 53 41.56 7.47 -18.56
CA ASP A 53 40.45 6.61 -18.14
C ASP A 53 40.76 5.12 -18.39
N GLU A 54 40.20 4.25 -17.54
CA GLU A 54 40.17 2.82 -17.82
C GLU A 54 39.26 2.53 -19.03
N ILE A 55 39.85 1.98 -20.09
CA ILE A 55 39.21 1.80 -21.40
C ILE A 55 37.95 0.92 -21.31
N LYS A 56 37.95 -0.13 -20.48
CA LYS A 56 36.84 -1.09 -20.39
C LYS A 56 35.57 -0.51 -19.72
N PRO A 57 35.64 0.11 -18.52
CA PRO A 57 34.49 0.78 -17.91
C PRO A 57 33.91 1.89 -18.80
N ALA A 58 34.76 2.73 -19.40
CA ALA A 58 34.31 3.83 -20.24
C ALA A 58 33.54 3.36 -21.48
N LEU A 59 33.99 2.29 -22.15
CA LEU A 59 33.27 1.68 -23.27
C LEU A 59 31.94 1.05 -22.84
N SER A 60 31.89 0.40 -21.68
CA SER A 60 30.65 -0.17 -21.14
C SER A 60 29.61 0.91 -20.85
N ASN A 61 30.04 2.03 -20.26
CA ASN A 61 29.17 3.18 -20.01
C ASN A 61 28.68 3.80 -21.33
N ALA A 62 29.57 4.01 -22.31
CA ALA A 62 29.18 4.55 -23.61
C ALA A 62 28.14 3.68 -24.33
N ILE A 63 28.23 2.35 -24.25
CA ILE A 63 27.22 1.42 -24.78
C ILE A 63 25.88 1.60 -24.04
N GLN A 64 25.92 1.69 -22.70
CA GLN A 64 24.73 1.92 -21.88
C GLN A 64 24.12 3.31 -22.07
N GLU A 65 24.90 4.31 -22.48
CA GLU A 65 24.44 5.68 -22.72
C GLU A 65 24.03 5.94 -24.17
N SER A 66 24.06 4.91 -25.03
CA SER A 66 23.71 5.00 -26.46
C SER A 66 22.29 4.54 -26.79
N ARG A 67 21.67 5.13 -27.81
CA ARG A 67 20.31 4.73 -28.29
C ARG A 67 20.35 3.61 -29.31
N ILE A 68 21.35 3.62 -30.19
CA ILE A 68 21.58 2.62 -31.23
C ILE A 68 23.00 2.09 -31.12
N ALA A 69 23.22 0.79 -31.28
CA ALA A 69 24.55 0.22 -31.48
C ALA A 69 24.65 -0.38 -32.89
N ILE A 70 25.60 0.10 -33.68
CA ILE A 70 25.93 -0.46 -34.98
C ILE A 70 27.14 -1.38 -34.82
N THR A 71 26.95 -2.67 -35.10
CA THR A 71 28.02 -3.66 -35.02
C THR A 71 28.54 -3.97 -36.42
N VAL A 72 29.71 -3.41 -36.77
CA VAL A 72 30.38 -3.62 -38.06
C VAL A 72 31.21 -4.90 -38.01
N LEU A 73 30.61 -5.99 -38.49
CA LEU A 73 31.17 -7.34 -38.49
C LEU A 73 32.04 -7.55 -39.74
N SER A 74 33.35 -7.38 -39.56
CA SER A 74 34.39 -7.58 -40.59
C SER A 74 35.07 -8.95 -40.49
N GLN A 75 35.98 -9.28 -41.42
CA GLN A 75 36.60 -10.61 -41.47
C GLN A 75 37.37 -10.97 -40.19
N ASN A 76 38.02 -10.00 -39.53
CA ASN A 76 38.83 -10.22 -38.34
C ASN A 76 38.15 -9.77 -37.03
N TYR A 77 36.86 -9.41 -37.06
CA TYR A 77 36.14 -8.89 -35.89
C TYR A 77 36.28 -9.80 -34.65
N ALA A 78 36.06 -11.11 -34.82
CA ALA A 78 36.16 -12.08 -33.74
C ALA A 78 37.59 -12.36 -33.25
N SER A 79 38.63 -11.86 -33.94
CA SER A 79 40.02 -11.99 -33.47
C SER A 79 40.31 -11.10 -32.26
N SER A 80 39.55 -10.02 -32.08
CA SER A 80 39.68 -9.10 -30.94
C SER A 80 38.80 -9.55 -29.77
N SER A 81 39.41 -9.78 -28.60
CA SER A 81 38.64 -10.04 -27.37
C SER A 81 37.86 -8.82 -26.88
N PHE A 82 38.29 -7.60 -27.24
CA PHE A 82 37.58 -6.37 -26.87
C PHE A 82 36.27 -6.23 -27.65
N CYS A 83 36.30 -6.43 -28.98
CA CYS A 83 35.09 -6.40 -29.81
C CYS A 83 34.06 -7.47 -29.38
N LEU A 84 34.54 -8.65 -28.96
CA LEU A 84 33.66 -9.71 -28.44
C LEU A 84 33.08 -9.38 -27.05
N ASP A 85 33.86 -8.75 -26.17
CA ASP A 85 33.38 -8.26 -24.86
C ASP A 85 32.32 -7.15 -25.07
N GLU A 86 32.58 -6.18 -25.95
CA GLU A 86 31.61 -5.14 -26.33
C GLU A 86 30.31 -5.73 -26.90
N LEU A 87 30.41 -6.71 -27.80
CA LEU A 87 29.25 -7.33 -28.42
C LEU A 87 28.35 -8.03 -27.37
N VAL A 88 28.95 -8.67 -26.36
CA VAL A 88 28.20 -9.24 -25.23
C VAL A 88 27.47 -8.14 -24.47
N THR A 89 28.14 -7.02 -24.17
CA THR A 89 27.51 -5.88 -23.48
C THR A 89 26.39 -5.26 -24.31
N ILE A 90 26.58 -5.08 -25.62
CA ILE A 90 25.56 -4.55 -26.55
C ILE A 90 24.32 -5.44 -26.56
N LEU A 91 24.49 -6.76 -26.66
CA LEU A 91 23.35 -7.69 -26.67
C LEU A 91 22.68 -7.84 -25.30
N HIS A 92 23.43 -7.67 -24.21
CA HIS A 92 22.84 -7.54 -22.88
C HIS A 92 21.97 -6.27 -22.81
N CYS A 93 22.48 -5.12 -23.25
CA CYS A 93 21.76 -3.85 -23.28
C CYS A 93 20.58 -3.84 -24.28
N LYS A 94 20.58 -4.73 -25.28
CA LYS A 94 19.44 -4.93 -26.20
C LYS A 94 18.16 -5.33 -25.45
N SER A 95 18.29 -6.16 -24.41
CA SER A 95 17.15 -6.53 -23.54
C SER A 95 16.61 -5.35 -22.73
N GLN A 96 17.40 -4.28 -22.60
CA GLN A 96 17.10 -3.04 -21.87
C GLN A 96 16.73 -1.87 -22.82
N GLY A 97 16.38 -2.17 -24.08
CA GLY A 97 15.86 -1.19 -25.04
C GLY A 97 16.89 -0.57 -26.00
N LEU A 98 18.16 -1.01 -26.00
CA LEU A 98 19.15 -0.60 -27.01
C LEU A 98 18.83 -1.22 -28.39
N LEU A 99 18.69 -0.39 -29.44
CA LEU A 99 18.48 -0.89 -30.80
C LEU A 99 19.82 -1.35 -31.40
N VAL A 100 19.92 -2.62 -31.80
CA VAL A 100 21.15 -3.19 -32.37
C VAL A 100 20.99 -3.39 -33.88
N ILE A 101 21.91 -2.85 -34.66
CA ILE A 101 21.94 -2.93 -36.13
C ILE A 101 23.25 -3.60 -36.57
N PRO A 102 23.22 -4.86 -37.05
CA PRO A 102 24.42 -5.47 -37.62
C PRO A 102 24.69 -5.01 -39.04
N VAL A 103 25.97 -4.77 -39.32
CA VAL A 103 26.50 -4.52 -40.67
C VAL A 103 27.54 -5.59 -40.97
N PHE A 104 27.19 -6.52 -41.86
CA PHE A 104 28.07 -7.59 -42.32
C PHE A 104 28.93 -7.08 -43.47
N TYR A 105 30.13 -6.59 -43.14
CA TYR A 105 31.04 -5.96 -44.09
C TYR A 105 32.03 -6.99 -44.65
N LYS A 106 31.83 -7.39 -45.91
CA LYS A 106 32.62 -8.42 -46.61
C LYS A 106 32.68 -9.77 -45.89
N VAL A 107 31.64 -10.08 -45.13
CA VAL A 107 31.49 -11.34 -44.38
C VAL A 107 30.07 -11.86 -44.55
N ASP A 108 29.94 -13.17 -44.74
CA ASP A 108 28.63 -13.81 -44.81
C ASP A 108 28.03 -14.00 -43.39
N PRO A 109 26.77 -13.63 -43.14
CA PRO A 109 26.14 -13.77 -41.82
C PRO A 109 26.19 -15.22 -41.29
N SER A 110 26.17 -16.22 -42.18
CA SER A 110 26.27 -17.64 -41.79
C SER A 110 27.63 -17.99 -41.19
N HIS A 111 28.71 -17.30 -41.60
CA HIS A 111 30.04 -17.48 -41.02
C HIS A 111 30.10 -16.92 -39.60
N VAL A 112 29.37 -15.83 -39.32
CA VAL A 112 29.25 -15.26 -37.97
C VAL A 112 28.36 -16.17 -37.10
N ARG A 113 27.18 -16.55 -37.59
CA ARG A 113 26.17 -17.35 -36.88
C ARG A 113 26.68 -18.71 -36.41
N HIS A 114 27.47 -19.37 -37.25
CA HIS A 114 28.01 -20.71 -37.01
C HIS A 114 29.51 -20.72 -36.74
N GLN A 115 30.14 -19.54 -36.59
CA GLN A 115 31.57 -19.35 -36.37
C GLN A 115 32.42 -20.20 -37.34
N LYS A 116 32.21 -20.03 -38.65
CA LYS A 116 32.94 -20.70 -39.72
C LYS A 116 34.00 -19.77 -40.33
N GLY A 117 35.00 -20.34 -41.02
CA GLY A 117 36.08 -19.57 -41.62
C GLY A 117 36.89 -18.78 -40.58
N SER A 118 37.18 -17.51 -40.85
CA SER A 118 37.99 -16.64 -39.98
C SER A 118 37.45 -16.51 -38.55
N TYR A 119 36.11 -16.52 -38.38
CA TYR A 119 35.47 -16.48 -37.07
C TYR A 119 35.71 -17.77 -36.27
N GLY A 120 35.70 -18.92 -36.94
CA GLY A 120 36.00 -20.22 -36.32
C GLY A 120 37.46 -20.34 -35.91
N GLU A 121 38.38 -19.89 -36.77
CA GLU A 121 39.81 -19.85 -36.48
C GLU A 121 40.12 -18.93 -35.28
N ALA A 122 39.50 -17.74 -35.24
CA ALA A 122 39.62 -16.82 -34.12
C ALA A 122 39.10 -17.43 -32.81
N MET A 123 37.94 -18.09 -32.84
CA MET A 123 37.39 -18.77 -31.66
C MET A 123 38.26 -19.93 -31.18
N ALA A 124 38.84 -20.72 -32.10
CA ALA A 124 39.78 -21.78 -31.73
C ALA A 124 41.06 -21.22 -31.09
N LYS A 125 41.54 -20.05 -31.54
CA LYS A 125 42.69 -19.37 -30.95
C LYS A 125 42.38 -18.84 -29.55
N HIS A 126 41.22 -18.22 -29.35
CA HIS A 126 40.76 -17.79 -28.03
C HIS A 126 40.55 -18.96 -27.07
N GLN A 127 40.02 -20.08 -27.56
CA GLN A 127 39.85 -21.29 -26.74
C GLN A 127 41.19 -21.85 -26.23
N LYS A 128 42.28 -21.70 -26.98
CA LYS A 128 43.63 -22.05 -26.51
C LYS A 128 44.16 -21.05 -25.46
N ARG A 129 43.86 -19.75 -25.63
CA ARG A 129 44.34 -18.66 -24.76
C ARG A 129 43.60 -18.56 -23.43
N PHE A 130 42.30 -18.86 -23.43
CA PHE A 130 41.39 -18.70 -22.28
C PHE A 130 40.85 -20.05 -21.77
N LYS A 131 41.68 -21.12 -21.79
CA LYS A 131 41.27 -22.47 -21.37
C LYS A 131 40.62 -22.54 -19.98
N ALA A 132 41.01 -21.66 -19.07
CA ALA A 132 40.49 -21.59 -17.70
C ALA A 132 39.15 -20.83 -17.58
N ASN A 133 38.70 -20.09 -18.59
CA ASN A 133 37.50 -19.26 -18.53
C ASN A 133 36.48 -19.69 -19.61
N LYS A 134 35.91 -20.89 -19.41
CA LYS A 134 34.95 -21.51 -20.34
C LYS A 134 33.65 -20.71 -20.48
N GLU A 135 33.19 -20.09 -19.40
CA GLU A 135 31.97 -19.28 -19.37
C GLU A 135 32.06 -18.08 -20.32
N LYS A 136 33.21 -17.38 -20.31
CA LYS A 136 33.45 -16.25 -21.22
C LYS A 136 33.39 -16.64 -22.70
N LEU A 137 33.97 -17.79 -23.06
CA LEU A 137 33.94 -18.32 -24.42
C LEU A 137 32.51 -18.69 -24.87
N GLN A 138 31.69 -19.21 -23.96
CA GLN A 138 30.27 -19.48 -24.25
C GLN A 138 29.49 -18.19 -24.49
N LYS A 139 29.67 -17.17 -23.64
CA LYS A 139 29.05 -15.84 -23.83
C LYS A 139 29.39 -15.24 -25.20
N TRP A 140 30.66 -15.30 -25.62
CA TRP A 140 31.07 -14.83 -26.95
C TRP A 140 30.43 -15.61 -28.11
N ARG A 141 30.36 -16.94 -28.02
CA ARG A 141 29.70 -17.77 -29.05
C ARG A 141 28.21 -17.43 -29.17
N MET A 142 27.53 -17.30 -28.03
CA MET A 142 26.12 -16.96 -27.99
C MET A 142 25.86 -15.55 -28.53
N ALA A 143 26.72 -14.58 -28.20
CA ALA A 143 26.64 -13.23 -28.72
C ALA A 143 26.79 -13.17 -30.26
N LEU A 144 27.79 -13.85 -30.83
CA LEU A 144 27.95 -13.93 -32.28
C LEU A 144 26.77 -14.64 -32.98
N HIS A 145 26.20 -15.65 -32.34
CA HIS A 145 25.01 -16.32 -32.84
C HIS A 145 23.82 -15.35 -32.87
N GLN A 146 23.52 -14.72 -31.73
CA GLN A 146 22.39 -13.80 -31.57
C GLN A 146 22.49 -12.58 -32.50
N VAL A 147 23.67 -11.95 -32.63
CA VAL A 147 23.81 -10.78 -33.52
C VAL A 147 23.63 -11.17 -34.99
N ALA A 148 24.00 -12.40 -35.37
CA ALA A 148 23.83 -12.89 -36.73
C ALA A 148 22.38 -13.30 -37.05
N ASP A 149 21.53 -13.48 -36.04
CA ASP A 149 20.09 -13.72 -36.20
C ASP A 149 19.28 -12.42 -36.35
N LEU A 150 19.89 -11.27 -36.08
CA LEU A 150 19.28 -9.98 -36.33
C LEU A 150 19.30 -9.64 -37.82
N SER A 151 18.21 -9.06 -38.31
CA SER A 151 18.19 -8.46 -39.65
C SER A 151 19.10 -7.24 -39.67
N GLY A 152 20.00 -7.18 -40.66
CA GLY A 152 20.92 -6.06 -40.81
C GLY A 152 21.39 -5.90 -42.25
N TYR A 153 22.40 -5.06 -42.44
CA TYR A 153 22.91 -4.73 -43.76
C TYR A 153 24.07 -5.62 -44.13
N HIS A 154 24.17 -5.97 -45.40
CA HIS A 154 25.20 -6.88 -45.87
C HIS A 154 25.85 -6.32 -47.13
N PHE A 155 27.18 -6.24 -47.12
CA PHE A 155 27.98 -5.64 -48.18
C PHE A 155 28.97 -6.67 -48.73
N LYS A 156 28.85 -7.02 -50.01
CA LYS A 156 29.86 -7.79 -50.77
C LYS A 156 30.45 -6.92 -51.89
N ASP A 157 31.70 -7.22 -52.23
CA ASP A 157 32.39 -6.55 -53.34
C ASP A 157 31.62 -6.79 -54.65
N GLY A 158 31.19 -5.70 -55.30
CA GLY A 158 30.43 -5.73 -56.55
C GLY A 158 28.91 -5.52 -56.43
N ASP A 159 28.35 -5.43 -55.21
CA ASP A 159 26.91 -5.19 -55.01
C ASP A 159 26.50 -3.72 -55.24
N SER A 160 27.28 -2.77 -54.71
CA SER A 160 27.09 -1.31 -54.89
C SER A 160 28.35 -0.54 -54.46
N TYR A 161 28.39 0.78 -54.69
CA TYR A 161 29.46 1.61 -54.16
C TYR A 161 29.31 1.78 -52.64
N GLU A 162 30.44 1.74 -51.90
CA GLU A 162 30.43 1.87 -50.43
C GLU A 162 29.73 3.15 -49.96
N TYR A 163 29.85 4.27 -50.67
CA TYR A 163 29.19 5.52 -50.29
C TYR A 163 27.66 5.46 -50.44
N GLU A 164 27.13 4.72 -51.41
CA GLU A 164 25.68 4.52 -51.59
C GLU A 164 25.13 3.60 -50.50
N PHE A 165 25.89 2.56 -50.17
CA PHE A 165 25.57 1.65 -49.07
C PHE A 165 25.58 2.39 -47.72
N ILE A 166 26.62 3.17 -47.41
CA ILE A 166 26.67 4.04 -46.24
C ILE A 166 25.49 5.04 -46.26
N GLY A 167 25.22 5.66 -47.41
CA GLY A 167 24.10 6.57 -47.59
C GLY A 167 22.76 5.94 -47.19
N SER A 168 22.51 4.69 -47.59
CA SER A 168 21.28 3.97 -47.25
C SER A 168 21.14 3.69 -45.75
N ILE A 169 22.23 3.28 -45.08
CA ILE A 169 22.26 3.05 -43.63
C ILE A 169 21.99 4.37 -42.90
N VAL A 170 22.68 5.43 -43.29
CA VAL A 170 22.58 6.75 -42.68
C VAL A 170 21.20 7.35 -42.90
N GLU A 171 20.57 7.13 -44.06
CA GLU A 171 19.22 7.59 -44.36
C GLU A 171 18.18 6.88 -43.50
N GLU A 172 18.30 5.56 -43.31
CA GLU A 172 17.40 4.80 -42.44
C GLU A 172 17.56 5.18 -40.96
N ILE A 173 18.80 5.36 -40.50
CA ILE A 173 19.09 5.84 -39.14
C ILE A 173 18.56 7.28 -38.97
N SER A 174 18.80 8.15 -39.94
CA SER A 174 18.25 9.51 -39.95
C SER A 174 16.74 9.51 -39.90
N ARG A 175 16.06 8.56 -40.57
CA ARG A 175 14.59 8.41 -40.50
C ARG A 175 14.10 7.94 -39.13
N LYS A 176 14.91 7.16 -38.41
CA LYS A 176 14.64 6.75 -37.03
C LYS A 176 14.84 7.93 -36.06
N PHE A 177 15.83 8.80 -36.29
CA PHE A 177 16.08 10.00 -35.48
C PHE A 177 15.19 11.21 -35.83
N SER A 178 14.77 11.36 -37.09
CA SER A 178 13.86 12.44 -37.53
C SER A 178 12.45 12.32 -36.92
N ARG A 179 12.16 11.19 -36.27
CA ARG A 179 11.11 11.04 -35.26
C ARG A 179 11.58 11.72 -33.99
N ALA A 180 11.59 13.05 -34.00
CA ALA A 180 12.06 13.86 -32.89
C ALA A 180 11.45 13.39 -31.56
N SER A 181 12.28 13.28 -30.52
CA SER A 181 11.79 13.16 -29.15
C SER A 181 10.82 14.30 -28.90
N LEU A 182 9.58 13.96 -28.54
CA LEU A 182 8.57 14.97 -28.24
C LEU A 182 8.95 15.64 -26.92
N HIS A 183 8.74 16.94 -26.82
CA HIS A 183 8.95 17.65 -25.56
C HIS A 183 8.02 17.09 -24.49
N VAL A 184 8.57 16.55 -23.40
CA VAL A 184 7.78 15.91 -22.33
C VAL A 184 7.28 16.97 -21.35
N ALA A 185 8.21 17.67 -20.71
CA ALA A 185 7.98 18.77 -19.78
C ALA A 185 9.30 19.54 -19.61
N ASP A 186 9.23 20.78 -19.14
CA ASP A 186 10.43 21.57 -18.80
C ASP A 186 11.21 20.90 -17.65
N TYR A 187 10.49 20.32 -16.68
CA TYR A 187 11.04 19.61 -15.53
C TYR A 187 10.32 18.26 -15.33
N PRO A 188 10.76 17.17 -15.99
CA PRO A 188 10.19 15.84 -15.80
C PRO A 188 10.63 15.27 -14.45
N VAL A 189 9.71 15.19 -13.49
CA VAL A 189 9.97 14.69 -12.12
C VAL A 189 9.02 13.54 -11.80
N GLY A 190 9.53 12.47 -11.17
CA GLY A 190 8.70 11.35 -10.69
C GLY A 190 7.96 10.63 -11.82
N LEU A 191 8.67 10.33 -12.92
CA LEU A 191 8.09 9.62 -14.07
C LEU A 191 8.68 8.22 -14.25
N GLU A 192 9.83 7.90 -13.63
CA GLU A 192 10.54 6.64 -13.88
C GLU A 192 9.68 5.41 -13.49
N SER A 193 9.01 5.48 -12.35
CA SER A 193 8.23 4.34 -11.83
C SER A 193 6.95 4.11 -12.66
N GLU A 194 6.29 5.20 -13.04
CA GLU A 194 5.05 5.27 -13.78
C GLU A 194 5.26 4.81 -15.24
N VAL A 195 6.34 5.27 -15.87
CA VAL A 195 6.75 4.79 -17.20
C VAL A 195 7.01 3.29 -17.14
N THR A 196 7.70 2.79 -16.11
CA THR A 196 7.99 1.36 -15.95
C THR A 196 6.70 0.54 -15.79
N GLU A 197 5.73 1.02 -15.01
CA GLU A 197 4.43 0.35 -14.84
C GLU A 197 3.63 0.31 -16.15
N VAL A 198 3.53 1.43 -16.87
CA VAL A 198 2.85 1.48 -18.17
C VAL A 198 3.56 0.57 -19.19
N MET A 199 4.89 0.51 -19.15
CA MET A 199 5.69 -0.36 -20.01
C MET A 199 5.42 -1.85 -19.78
N LYS A 200 5.23 -2.27 -18.53
CA LYS A 200 4.81 -3.64 -18.19
C LYS A 200 3.44 -3.95 -18.80
N LEU A 201 2.50 -3.00 -18.74
CA LEU A 201 1.16 -3.17 -19.33
C LEU A 201 1.20 -3.20 -20.88
N LEU A 202 2.13 -2.47 -21.50
CA LEU A 202 2.31 -2.45 -22.95
C LEU A 202 2.89 -3.77 -23.48
N ASP A 203 3.67 -4.48 -22.66
CA ASP A 203 4.34 -5.72 -23.07
C ASP A 203 5.08 -5.54 -24.41
N VAL A 204 6.02 -4.59 -24.46
CA VAL A 204 6.70 -4.17 -25.70
C VAL A 204 7.54 -5.29 -26.34
N GLY A 205 7.83 -6.36 -25.59
CA GLY A 205 8.53 -7.56 -26.07
C GLY A 205 7.66 -8.50 -26.93
N SER A 206 6.33 -8.45 -26.80
CA SER A 206 5.41 -9.29 -27.58
C SER A 206 5.16 -8.75 -28.99
N HIS A 207 5.39 -9.58 -30.00
CA HIS A 207 5.27 -9.21 -31.42
C HIS A 207 3.96 -9.68 -32.07
N ASP A 208 3.15 -10.46 -31.35
CA ASP A 208 2.06 -11.22 -31.98
C ASP A 208 0.68 -10.55 -31.84
N VAL A 209 0.53 -9.64 -30.87
CA VAL A 209 -0.78 -9.05 -30.50
C VAL A 209 -0.74 -7.52 -30.50
N VAL A 210 -1.89 -6.90 -30.76
CA VAL A 210 -2.13 -5.45 -30.62
C VAL A 210 -2.62 -5.17 -29.20
N HIS A 211 -1.95 -4.26 -28.49
CA HIS A 211 -2.39 -3.84 -27.16
C HIS A 211 -2.89 -2.39 -27.20
N ILE A 212 -4.07 -2.18 -26.63
CA ILE A 212 -4.66 -0.85 -26.42
C ILE A 212 -4.67 -0.60 -24.92
N ILE A 213 -4.14 0.55 -24.49
CA ILE A 213 -4.07 0.95 -23.08
C ILE A 213 -4.77 2.29 -22.89
N GLY A 214 -5.58 2.37 -21.85
CA GLY A 214 -6.18 3.62 -21.39
C GLY A 214 -5.47 4.18 -20.17
N ILE A 215 -4.86 5.36 -20.30
CA ILE A 215 -4.33 6.14 -19.17
C ILE A 215 -5.43 7.11 -18.73
N HIS A 216 -5.89 7.01 -17.49
CA HIS A 216 -6.97 7.85 -16.98
C HIS A 216 -6.66 8.51 -15.63
N GLY A 217 -7.46 9.51 -15.26
CA GLY A 217 -7.32 10.29 -14.03
C GLY A 217 -7.81 11.73 -14.19
N MET A 218 -7.88 12.49 -13.10
CA MET A 218 -8.35 13.87 -13.09
C MET A 218 -7.48 14.83 -13.94
N GLY A 219 -8.02 16.01 -14.26
CA GLY A 219 -7.29 17.04 -14.99
C GLY A 219 -6.01 17.47 -14.27
N GLY A 220 -4.94 17.78 -15.01
CA GLY A 220 -3.69 18.31 -14.42
C GLY A 220 -2.72 17.28 -13.80
N LEU A 221 -3.07 15.99 -13.75
CA LEU A 221 -2.19 14.92 -13.21
C LEU A 221 -0.96 14.56 -14.07
N GLY A 222 -0.78 15.16 -15.25
CA GLY A 222 0.35 14.79 -16.13
C GLY A 222 0.12 13.54 -16.99
N LYS A 223 -1.13 13.14 -17.27
CA LYS A 223 -1.44 12.01 -18.20
C LYS A 223 -0.76 12.16 -19.56
N THR A 224 -0.82 13.35 -20.14
CA THR A 224 -0.19 13.67 -21.43
C THR A 224 1.33 13.56 -21.31
N THR A 225 1.91 14.10 -20.24
CA THR A 225 3.35 14.01 -19.92
C THR A 225 3.83 12.56 -19.82
N LEU A 226 3.10 11.72 -19.09
CA LEU A 226 3.38 10.28 -18.98
C LEU A 226 3.32 9.57 -20.34
N ALA A 227 2.27 9.84 -21.14
CA ALA A 227 2.13 9.25 -22.47
C ALA A 227 3.28 9.66 -23.40
N LEU A 228 3.75 10.91 -23.33
CA LEU A 228 4.89 11.41 -24.09
C LEU A 228 6.23 10.83 -23.62
N ALA A 229 6.43 10.64 -22.30
CA ALA A 229 7.60 9.98 -21.77
C ALA A 229 7.69 8.52 -22.26
N VAL A 230 6.58 7.78 -22.19
CA VAL A 230 6.46 6.42 -22.73
C VAL A 230 6.71 6.41 -24.24
N HIS A 231 6.13 7.35 -25.00
CA HIS A 231 6.36 7.51 -26.44
C HIS A 231 7.85 7.58 -26.76
N ASN A 232 8.56 8.51 -26.13
CA ASN A 232 9.97 8.76 -26.40
C ASN A 232 10.86 7.56 -26.07
N PHE A 233 10.44 6.76 -25.09
CA PHE A 233 11.13 5.55 -24.69
C PHE A 233 10.99 4.42 -25.73
N ILE A 234 9.81 4.26 -26.34
CA ILE A 234 9.52 3.08 -27.19
C ILE A 234 9.40 3.33 -28.68
N ALA A 235 9.23 4.58 -29.14
CA ALA A 235 8.90 4.91 -30.52
C ALA A 235 9.85 4.32 -31.57
N LEU A 236 11.13 4.10 -31.23
CA LEU A 236 12.14 3.53 -32.12
C LEU A 236 11.89 2.04 -32.46
N HIS A 237 11.07 1.33 -31.67
CA HIS A 237 10.73 -0.09 -31.86
C HIS A 237 9.56 -0.34 -32.83
N PHE A 238 8.96 0.73 -33.38
CA PHE A 238 7.78 0.69 -34.23
C PHE A 238 8.09 1.16 -35.66
N ASP A 239 7.34 0.65 -36.64
CA ASP A 239 7.50 1.02 -38.04
C ASP A 239 7.06 2.45 -38.29
N GLU A 240 6.04 2.92 -37.58
CA GLU A 240 5.51 4.28 -37.63
C GLU A 240 5.00 4.68 -36.24
N SER A 241 5.09 5.97 -35.90
CA SER A 241 4.48 6.50 -34.68
C SER A 241 3.70 7.78 -34.96
N CYS A 242 2.63 8.00 -34.20
CA CYS A 242 1.83 9.22 -34.30
C CYS A 242 1.29 9.64 -32.92
N PHE A 243 1.52 10.91 -32.58
CA PHE A 243 0.88 11.59 -31.47
C PHE A 243 -0.20 12.54 -32.01
N LEU A 244 -1.45 12.28 -31.61
CA LEU A 244 -2.61 13.14 -31.85
C LEU A 244 -2.92 13.89 -30.55
N GLN A 245 -2.48 15.14 -30.50
CA GLN A 245 -2.64 16.01 -29.34
C GLN A 245 -4.08 16.56 -29.24
N ASN A 246 -4.58 16.72 -28.00
CA ASN A 246 -5.84 17.43 -27.69
C ASN A 246 -7.03 17.01 -28.57
N VAL A 247 -7.28 15.70 -28.69
CA VAL A 247 -8.32 15.12 -29.56
C VAL A 247 -9.71 15.71 -29.28
N ARG A 248 -10.06 15.96 -28.01
CA ARG A 248 -11.28 16.68 -27.64
C ARG A 248 -11.41 18.01 -28.38
N GLU A 249 -10.42 18.89 -28.23
CA GLU A 249 -10.50 20.25 -28.76
C GLU A 249 -10.44 20.27 -30.28
N GLU A 250 -9.51 19.52 -30.87
CA GLU A 250 -9.30 19.49 -32.31
C GLU A 250 -10.51 18.89 -33.05
N SER A 251 -11.12 17.84 -32.48
CA SER A 251 -12.35 17.27 -33.06
C SER A 251 -13.55 18.22 -32.94
N ASN A 252 -13.62 19.03 -31.89
CA ASN A 252 -14.68 20.04 -31.72
C ASN A 252 -14.48 21.24 -32.67
N LYS A 253 -13.23 21.66 -32.91
CA LYS A 253 -12.89 22.80 -33.78
C LYS A 253 -12.93 22.45 -35.28
N HIS A 254 -12.36 21.31 -35.66
CA HIS A 254 -12.11 20.96 -37.07
C HIS A 254 -12.80 19.67 -37.54
N GLY A 255 -13.40 18.90 -36.63
CA GLY A 255 -14.10 17.65 -36.92
C GLY A 255 -13.18 16.43 -37.01
N LEU A 256 -13.78 15.23 -36.94
CA LEU A 256 -13.05 13.95 -36.93
C LEU A 256 -12.25 13.67 -38.20
N LYS A 257 -12.74 14.15 -39.35
CA LYS A 257 -12.06 14.04 -40.64
C LYS A 257 -10.66 14.66 -40.60
N HIS A 258 -10.53 15.81 -39.95
CA HIS A 258 -9.25 16.52 -39.84
C HIS A 258 -8.20 15.67 -39.11
N LEU A 259 -8.59 15.09 -37.96
CA LEU A 259 -7.72 14.21 -37.18
C LEU A 259 -7.28 12.97 -37.96
N GLN A 260 -8.19 12.35 -38.73
CA GLN A 260 -7.86 11.21 -39.59
C GLN A 260 -6.89 11.59 -40.72
N SER A 261 -7.04 12.77 -41.33
CA SER A 261 -6.10 13.29 -42.32
C SER A 261 -4.71 13.53 -41.72
N ILE A 262 -4.61 14.05 -40.49
CA ILE A 262 -3.33 14.20 -39.77
C ILE A 262 -2.71 12.83 -39.51
N LEU A 263 -3.51 11.88 -39.01
CA LEU A 263 -3.03 10.53 -38.71
C LEU A 263 -2.48 9.84 -39.97
N LEU A 264 -3.26 9.82 -41.05
CA LEU A 264 -2.88 9.17 -42.29
C LEU A 264 -1.67 9.85 -42.94
N SER A 265 -1.60 11.19 -42.95
CA SER A 265 -0.44 11.89 -43.51
C SER A 265 0.85 11.64 -42.72
N LYS A 266 0.78 11.60 -41.38
CA LYS A 266 1.95 11.28 -40.54
C LYS A 266 2.40 9.82 -40.67
N LEU A 267 1.48 8.85 -40.71
CA LEU A 267 1.82 7.41 -40.75
C LEU A 267 2.13 6.86 -42.15
N LEU A 268 1.68 7.55 -43.21
CA LEU A 268 1.88 7.11 -44.60
C LEU A 268 2.85 8.01 -45.38
N GLY A 269 3.18 9.21 -44.89
CA GLY A 269 4.06 10.16 -45.57
C GLY A 269 3.46 10.79 -46.83
N GLU A 270 2.17 10.53 -47.12
CA GLU A 270 1.44 11.08 -48.26
C GLU A 270 0.96 12.52 -47.92
N LYS A 271 1.34 13.49 -48.75
CA LYS A 271 0.80 14.86 -48.69
C LYS A 271 -0.56 14.90 -49.41
N ASP A 272 -1.49 15.69 -48.88
CA ASP A 272 -2.81 16.00 -49.49
C ASP A 272 -3.86 14.86 -49.54
N ILE A 273 -4.04 14.14 -48.44
CA ILE A 273 -5.14 13.15 -48.31
C ILE A 273 -6.50 13.86 -48.16
N THR A 274 -7.29 13.84 -49.22
CA THR A 274 -8.63 14.42 -49.26
C THR A 274 -9.69 13.36 -48.91
N LEU A 275 -10.21 13.43 -47.68
CA LEU A 275 -11.31 12.58 -47.23
C LEU A 275 -12.67 13.25 -47.54
N THR A 276 -13.70 12.51 -47.93
CA THR A 276 -15.07 13.04 -48.11
C THR A 276 -15.90 12.93 -46.83
N SER A 277 -15.62 11.94 -45.98
CA SER A 277 -16.29 11.69 -44.70
C SER A 277 -15.36 11.01 -43.69
N TRP A 278 -15.75 10.96 -42.41
CA TRP A 278 -14.92 10.27 -41.41
C TRP A 278 -15.01 8.74 -41.55
N GLN A 279 -16.10 8.21 -42.11
CA GLN A 279 -16.26 6.78 -42.38
C GLN A 279 -15.30 6.29 -43.47
N GLU A 280 -15.05 7.14 -44.48
CA GLU A 280 -14.02 6.89 -45.48
C GLU A 280 -12.62 6.87 -44.83
N GLY A 281 -12.32 7.85 -43.98
CA GLY A 281 -11.05 7.90 -43.24
C GLY A 281 -10.84 6.67 -42.35
N ALA A 282 -11.88 6.21 -41.66
CA ALA A 282 -11.85 5.00 -40.83
C ALA A 282 -11.52 3.75 -41.66
N SER A 283 -12.17 3.60 -42.82
CA SER A 283 -11.93 2.48 -43.74
C SER A 283 -10.50 2.50 -44.30
N MET A 284 -9.98 3.69 -44.60
CA MET A 284 -8.59 3.86 -45.04
C MET A 284 -7.59 3.52 -43.95
N ILE A 285 -7.81 3.97 -42.70
CA ILE A 285 -6.97 3.64 -41.55
C ILE A 285 -6.88 2.14 -41.38
N GLN A 286 -8.03 1.45 -41.32
CA GLN A 286 -8.08 -0.01 -41.19
C GLN A 286 -7.29 -0.70 -42.31
N HIS A 287 -7.57 -0.40 -43.57
CA HIS A 287 -6.94 -1.09 -44.69
C HIS A 287 -5.42 -0.83 -44.78
N ARG A 288 -4.97 0.38 -44.43
CA ARG A 288 -3.57 0.78 -44.59
C ARG A 288 -2.69 0.40 -43.39
N LEU A 289 -3.24 0.35 -42.18
CA LEU A 289 -2.46 0.09 -40.95
C LEU A 289 -2.51 -1.37 -40.49
N GLN A 290 -3.41 -2.20 -41.03
CA GLN A 290 -3.57 -3.62 -40.67
C GLN A 290 -2.30 -4.47 -40.82
N ARG A 291 -1.29 -4.00 -41.56
CA ARG A 291 -0.01 -4.72 -41.78
C ARG A 291 1.22 -3.98 -41.26
N LYS A 292 1.04 -2.84 -40.59
CA LYS A 292 2.15 -2.04 -40.05
C LYS A 292 2.18 -2.16 -38.53
N LYS A 293 3.39 -2.21 -37.96
CA LYS A 293 3.60 -2.14 -36.50
C LYS A 293 3.61 -0.66 -36.07
N VAL A 294 2.48 -0.17 -35.54
CA VAL A 294 2.26 1.25 -35.26
C VAL A 294 2.26 1.53 -33.76
N LEU A 295 2.86 2.66 -33.36
CA LEU A 295 2.64 3.28 -32.05
C LEU A 295 1.71 4.50 -32.22
N LEU A 296 0.52 4.44 -31.66
CA LEU A 296 -0.47 5.51 -31.76
C LEU A 296 -0.82 6.05 -30.37
N ILE A 297 -0.80 7.37 -30.20
CA ILE A 297 -1.20 8.03 -28.96
C ILE A 297 -2.32 9.02 -29.26
N LEU A 298 -3.46 8.84 -28.59
CA LEU A 298 -4.60 9.73 -28.63
C LEU A 298 -4.69 10.46 -27.30
N ASP A 299 -4.43 11.76 -27.34
CA ASP A 299 -4.43 12.59 -26.15
C ASP A 299 -5.77 13.27 -25.90
N ASP A 300 -6.24 13.26 -24.65
CA ASP A 300 -7.41 13.97 -24.15
C ASP A 300 -8.73 13.63 -24.89
N VAL A 301 -9.07 12.35 -24.92
CA VAL A 301 -10.29 11.83 -25.56
C VAL A 301 -11.49 11.94 -24.61
N ASP A 302 -12.61 12.51 -25.07
CA ASP A 302 -13.82 12.71 -24.27
C ASP A 302 -15.10 12.10 -24.89
N LYS A 303 -15.05 11.68 -26.16
CA LYS A 303 -16.23 11.18 -26.90
C LYS A 303 -15.95 9.85 -27.58
N ARG A 304 -16.92 8.94 -27.47
CA ARG A 304 -16.89 7.62 -28.14
C ARG A 304 -16.68 7.71 -29.65
N GLN A 305 -17.24 8.73 -30.29
CA GLN A 305 -17.11 8.92 -31.74
C GLN A 305 -15.65 9.13 -32.18
N GLN A 306 -14.81 9.71 -31.33
CA GLN A 306 -13.37 9.87 -31.59
C GLN A 306 -12.68 8.50 -31.65
N LEU A 307 -12.89 7.65 -30.64
CA LEU A 307 -12.33 6.29 -30.61
C LEU A 307 -12.82 5.43 -31.78
N LYS A 308 -14.12 5.48 -32.09
CA LYS A 308 -14.69 4.77 -33.24
C LYS A 308 -14.11 5.21 -34.59
N ALA A 309 -13.79 6.49 -34.73
CA ALA A 309 -13.28 7.03 -35.98
C ALA A 309 -11.79 6.77 -36.18
N ILE A 310 -11.01 6.69 -35.10
CA ILE A 310 -9.54 6.69 -35.15
C ILE A 310 -8.94 5.32 -34.79
N VAL A 311 -9.44 4.67 -33.73
CA VAL A 311 -8.89 3.42 -33.20
C VAL A 311 -9.67 2.21 -33.70
N GLY A 312 -11.01 2.29 -33.72
CA GLY A 312 -11.84 1.22 -34.25
C GLY A 312 -11.76 -0.06 -33.44
N ARG A 313 -11.34 -1.17 -34.05
CA ARG A 313 -11.11 -2.46 -33.38
C ARG A 313 -9.61 -2.80 -33.44
N PRO A 314 -9.08 -3.66 -32.55
CA PRO A 314 -7.65 -4.01 -32.57
C PRO A 314 -7.13 -4.55 -33.91
N ASP A 315 -7.99 -5.15 -34.73
CA ASP A 315 -7.68 -5.68 -36.06
C ASP A 315 -7.42 -4.61 -37.15
N TRP A 316 -7.54 -3.32 -36.79
CA TRP A 316 -7.17 -2.21 -37.66
C TRP A 316 -5.65 -2.01 -37.77
N PHE A 317 -4.88 -2.58 -36.83
CA PHE A 317 -3.43 -2.42 -36.76
C PHE A 317 -2.72 -3.77 -36.95
N GLY A 318 -1.47 -3.73 -37.43
CA GLY A 318 -0.66 -4.92 -37.58
C GLY A 318 -0.18 -5.50 -36.24
N PRO A 319 0.20 -6.79 -36.21
CA PRO A 319 0.76 -7.44 -35.02
C PRO A 319 1.90 -6.64 -34.39
N GLY A 320 1.95 -6.60 -33.06
CA GLY A 320 2.95 -5.83 -32.31
C GLY A 320 2.66 -4.33 -32.20
N SER A 321 1.54 -3.83 -32.71
CA SER A 321 1.14 -2.41 -32.55
C SER A 321 0.70 -2.08 -31.13
N ARG A 322 0.89 -0.81 -30.72
CA ARG A 322 0.50 -0.30 -29.41
C ARG A 322 -0.29 0.99 -29.56
N VAL A 323 -1.43 1.08 -28.88
CA VAL A 323 -2.28 2.27 -28.84
C VAL A 323 -2.42 2.75 -27.41
N ILE A 324 -2.12 4.02 -27.15
CA ILE A 324 -2.27 4.66 -25.84
C ILE A 324 -3.37 5.73 -25.97
N ILE A 325 -4.35 5.68 -25.08
CA ILE A 325 -5.47 6.63 -25.01
C ILE A 325 -5.37 7.34 -23.67
N THR A 326 -5.22 8.67 -23.66
CA THR A 326 -5.36 9.44 -22.43
C THR A 326 -6.79 9.99 -22.32
N THR A 327 -7.41 9.89 -21.14
CA THR A 327 -8.77 10.40 -20.92
C THR A 327 -8.99 10.78 -19.45
N ARG A 328 -10.05 11.56 -19.20
CA ARG A 328 -10.57 11.82 -17.84
C ARG A 328 -11.75 10.91 -17.49
N ASP A 329 -12.27 10.17 -18.48
CA ASP A 329 -13.49 9.38 -18.38
C ASP A 329 -13.17 7.87 -18.49
N LYS A 330 -13.17 7.19 -17.36
CA LYS A 330 -12.89 5.75 -17.27
C LYS A 330 -13.96 4.91 -17.99
N HIS A 331 -15.21 5.37 -18.00
CA HIS A 331 -16.30 4.66 -18.67
C HIS A 331 -16.09 4.62 -20.18
N LEU A 332 -15.49 5.66 -20.76
CA LEU A 332 -15.14 5.68 -22.19
C LEU A 332 -14.23 4.50 -22.59
N LEU A 333 -13.26 4.16 -21.75
CA LEU A 333 -12.32 3.04 -21.96
C LEU A 333 -13.04 1.69 -21.87
N LYS A 334 -13.83 1.50 -20.80
CA LYS A 334 -14.62 0.29 -20.59
C LYS A 334 -15.60 0.04 -21.73
N TYR A 335 -16.26 1.10 -22.18
CA TYR A 335 -17.20 1.06 -23.29
C TYR A 335 -16.52 0.64 -24.61
N HIS A 336 -15.26 1.03 -24.81
CA HIS A 336 -14.48 0.67 -25.99
C HIS A 336 -13.72 -0.66 -25.83
N GLU A 337 -14.07 -1.47 -24.82
CA GLU A 337 -13.48 -2.79 -24.56
C GLU A 337 -11.95 -2.71 -24.36
N VAL A 338 -11.46 -1.61 -23.78
CA VAL A 338 -10.06 -1.47 -23.39
C VAL A 338 -9.84 -2.23 -22.08
N GLU A 339 -9.22 -3.41 -22.17
CA GLU A 339 -8.98 -4.29 -21.02
C GLU A 339 -7.89 -3.77 -20.08
N ARG A 340 -6.87 -3.08 -20.62
CA ARG A 340 -5.71 -2.60 -19.86
C ARG A 340 -5.83 -1.11 -19.60
N THR A 341 -5.96 -0.73 -18.33
CA THR A 341 -6.04 0.67 -17.92
C THR A 341 -5.03 0.99 -16.84
N TYR A 342 -4.50 2.21 -16.88
CA TYR A 342 -3.59 2.75 -15.88
C TYR A 342 -4.18 4.04 -15.31
N GLU A 343 -4.36 4.09 -13.99
CA GLU A 343 -4.81 5.28 -13.28
C GLU A 343 -3.59 6.08 -12.82
N VAL A 344 -3.46 7.32 -13.27
CA VAL A 344 -2.32 8.19 -12.90
C VAL A 344 -2.48 8.63 -11.44
N LYS A 345 -1.41 8.47 -10.67
CA LYS A 345 -1.35 8.86 -9.26
C LYS A 345 -0.90 10.32 -9.12
N VAL A 346 -1.20 10.94 -7.99
CA VAL A 346 -0.60 12.24 -7.60
C VAL A 346 0.89 12.06 -7.32
N LEU A 347 1.66 13.15 -7.41
CA LEU A 347 3.07 13.12 -7.03
C LEU A 347 3.22 12.87 -5.54
N ASN A 348 4.20 12.05 -5.17
CA ASN A 348 4.61 11.94 -3.77
C ASN A 348 5.25 13.24 -3.28
N GLN A 349 5.41 13.38 -1.97
CA GLN A 349 5.86 14.63 -1.36
C GLN A 349 7.24 15.09 -1.87
N SER A 350 8.18 14.16 -2.08
CA SER A 350 9.53 14.49 -2.57
C SER A 350 9.52 14.96 -4.03
N ALA A 351 8.82 14.26 -4.92
CA ALA A 351 8.66 14.65 -6.32
C ALA A 351 7.88 15.97 -6.46
N ALA A 352 6.84 16.18 -5.64
CA ALA A 352 6.07 17.41 -5.61
C ALA A 352 6.93 18.61 -5.18
N LEU A 353 7.73 18.45 -4.13
CA LEU A 353 8.67 19.47 -3.65
C LEU A 353 9.74 19.80 -4.70
N GLN A 354 10.30 18.77 -5.35
CA GLN A 354 11.29 18.96 -6.41
C GLN A 354 10.69 19.71 -7.61
N LEU A 355 9.49 19.34 -8.07
CA LEU A 355 8.81 20.02 -9.18
C LEU A 355 8.53 21.49 -8.84
N LEU A 356 8.00 21.77 -7.65
CA LEU A 356 7.74 23.14 -7.18
C LEU A 356 9.03 23.96 -7.13
N THR A 357 10.09 23.37 -6.60
CA THR A 357 11.42 24.00 -6.45
C THR A 357 12.01 24.39 -7.80
N TRP A 358 11.92 23.51 -8.81
CA TRP A 358 12.37 23.80 -10.16
C TRP A 358 11.59 24.95 -10.80
N ASN A 359 10.26 24.97 -10.67
CA ASN A 359 9.44 26.04 -11.22
C ASN A 359 9.66 27.38 -10.50
N ALA A 360 9.86 27.35 -9.17
CA ALA A 360 10.04 28.53 -8.33
C ALA A 360 11.44 29.15 -8.39
N PHE A 361 12.50 28.34 -8.54
CA PHE A 361 13.88 28.81 -8.42
C PHE A 361 14.79 28.46 -9.60
N LYS A 362 14.38 27.52 -10.47
CA LYS A 362 15.17 27.00 -11.59
C LYS A 362 16.50 26.34 -11.16
N ARG A 363 16.58 25.85 -9.92
CA ARG A 363 17.75 25.15 -9.33
C ARG A 363 17.31 24.25 -8.18
N GLU A 364 18.08 23.21 -7.88
CA GLU A 364 17.77 22.26 -6.79
C GLU A 364 18.11 22.78 -5.39
N LYS A 365 19.18 23.56 -5.25
CA LYS A 365 19.58 24.10 -3.94
C LYS A 365 18.78 25.34 -3.60
N ILE A 366 18.00 25.23 -2.53
CA ILE A 366 17.17 26.30 -1.97
C ILE A 366 17.75 26.79 -0.64
N ASP A 367 17.39 28.03 -0.31
CA ASP A 367 17.67 28.60 1.00
C ASP A 367 16.70 27.95 2.03
N PRO A 368 17.20 27.46 3.18
CA PRO A 368 16.36 26.82 4.21
C PRO A 368 15.18 27.67 4.68
N SER A 369 15.26 29.00 4.55
CA SER A 369 14.16 29.91 4.91
C SER A 369 12.86 29.71 4.10
N TYR A 370 12.91 29.03 2.95
CA TYR A 370 11.73 28.74 2.12
C TYR A 370 11.09 27.37 2.41
N GLU A 371 11.72 26.52 3.22
CA GLU A 371 11.33 25.12 3.40
C GLU A 371 9.91 24.95 3.96
N ASP A 372 9.56 25.69 5.02
CA ASP A 372 8.19 25.68 5.59
C ASP A 372 7.15 26.04 4.54
N VAL A 373 7.38 27.14 3.82
CA VAL A 373 6.42 27.68 2.86
C VAL A 373 6.27 26.75 1.65
N LEU A 374 7.35 26.12 1.18
CA LEU A 374 7.31 25.11 0.12
C LEU A 374 6.48 23.90 0.55
N ASN A 375 6.70 23.39 1.75
CA ASN A 375 5.92 22.27 2.29
C ASN A 375 4.43 22.64 2.37
N ARG A 376 4.09 23.85 2.83
CA ARG A 376 2.70 24.34 2.87
C ARG A 376 2.06 24.44 1.48
N VAL A 377 2.82 24.82 0.45
CA VAL A 377 2.35 24.86 -0.94
C VAL A 377 2.14 23.45 -1.48
N VAL A 378 3.06 22.52 -1.21
CA VAL A 378 2.94 21.10 -1.60
C VAL A 378 1.70 20.48 -0.96
N THR A 379 1.47 20.73 0.33
CA THR A 379 0.26 20.28 1.04
C THR A 379 -1.00 20.85 0.41
N TYR A 380 -1.02 22.16 0.12
CA TYR A 380 -2.15 22.80 -0.54
C TYR A 380 -2.43 22.22 -1.94
N ALA A 381 -1.40 22.04 -2.77
CA ALA A 381 -1.55 21.46 -4.10
C ALA A 381 -1.90 19.96 -4.07
N SER A 382 -1.70 19.29 -2.92
CA SER A 382 -1.91 17.86 -2.68
C SER A 382 -1.27 16.98 -3.76
N GLY A 383 -0.06 17.33 -4.18
CA GLY A 383 0.70 16.58 -5.19
C GLY A 383 0.20 16.70 -6.64
N LEU A 384 -0.70 17.64 -6.95
CA LEU A 384 -1.17 17.91 -8.32
C LEU A 384 -0.10 18.66 -9.14
N PRO A 385 0.52 18.06 -10.18
CA PRO A 385 1.59 18.69 -10.95
C PRO A 385 1.24 20.08 -11.50
N LEU A 386 0.06 20.21 -12.13
CA LEU A 386 -0.41 21.47 -12.70
C LEU A 386 -0.47 22.60 -11.66
N ALA A 387 -0.95 22.30 -10.45
CA ALA A 387 -1.04 23.32 -9.40
C ALA A 387 0.35 23.77 -8.94
N LEU A 388 1.28 22.83 -8.80
CA LEU A 388 2.67 23.10 -8.42
C LEU A 388 3.38 23.95 -9.48
N GLU A 389 3.18 23.66 -10.78
CA GLU A 389 3.76 24.43 -11.88
C GLU A 389 3.24 25.87 -11.92
N VAL A 390 1.91 26.04 -11.83
CA VAL A 390 1.27 27.38 -11.87
C VAL A 390 1.67 28.21 -10.66
N ILE A 391 1.62 27.63 -9.45
CA ILE A 391 1.98 28.34 -8.21
C ILE A 391 3.48 28.64 -8.19
N GLY A 392 4.33 27.67 -8.51
CA GLY A 392 5.79 27.86 -8.58
C GLY A 392 6.18 28.96 -9.55
N SER A 393 5.59 28.97 -10.74
CA SER A 393 5.84 30.00 -11.76
C SER A 393 5.39 31.39 -11.31
N ASN A 394 4.24 31.49 -10.63
CA ASN A 394 3.72 32.74 -10.08
C ASN A 394 4.55 33.29 -8.92
N LEU A 395 5.31 32.44 -8.24
CA LEU A 395 6.12 32.79 -7.08
C LEU A 395 7.62 32.86 -7.38
N PHE A 396 8.00 32.70 -8.65
CA PHE A 396 9.36 32.89 -9.13
C PHE A 396 9.91 34.27 -8.75
N GLU A 397 11.14 34.29 -8.18
CA GLU A 397 11.84 35.50 -7.70
C GLU A 397 11.17 36.28 -6.54
N LYS A 398 10.17 35.71 -5.86
CA LYS A 398 9.50 36.36 -4.71
C LYS A 398 10.15 36.04 -3.36
N THR A 399 9.97 36.95 -2.41
CA THR A 399 10.41 36.81 -1.01
C THR A 399 9.51 35.88 -0.20
N VAL A 400 10.00 35.30 0.89
CA VAL A 400 9.21 34.42 1.79
C VAL A 400 7.89 35.10 2.23
N ALA A 401 7.93 36.38 2.60
CA ALA A 401 6.74 37.13 3.01
C ALA A 401 5.70 37.29 1.89
N GLU A 402 6.15 37.43 0.63
CA GLU A 402 5.24 37.46 -0.53
C GLU A 402 4.64 36.09 -0.82
N TRP A 403 5.38 35.01 -0.59
CA TRP A 403 4.83 33.66 -0.68
C TRP A 403 3.76 33.41 0.39
N GLU A 404 4.00 33.80 1.63
CA GLU A 404 3.01 33.67 2.71
C GLU A 404 1.71 34.42 2.38
N SER A 405 1.84 35.66 1.92
CA SER A 405 0.71 36.48 1.47
C SER A 405 -0.03 35.86 0.28
N ALA A 406 0.70 35.31 -0.70
CA ALA A 406 0.10 34.62 -1.83
C ALA A 406 -0.62 33.33 -1.42
N MET A 407 -0.07 32.57 -0.45
CA MET A 407 -0.70 31.37 0.08
C MET A 407 -2.00 31.68 0.81
N GLU A 408 -2.04 32.78 1.57
CA GLU A 408 -3.29 33.24 2.21
C GLU A 408 -4.33 33.67 1.16
N HIS A 409 -3.88 34.23 0.03
CA HIS A 409 -4.75 34.50 -1.11
C HIS A 409 -5.29 33.24 -1.77
N TYR A 410 -4.42 32.27 -2.13
CA TYR A 410 -4.81 31.04 -2.82
C TYR A 410 -5.79 30.19 -2.01
N LYS A 411 -5.60 30.09 -0.68
CA LYS A 411 -6.55 29.41 0.22
C LYS A 411 -7.96 30.03 0.20
N ARG A 412 -8.06 31.33 -0.12
CA ARG A 412 -9.34 32.03 -0.18
C ARG A 412 -9.95 32.01 -1.58
N ILE A 413 -9.13 32.19 -2.60
CA ILE A 413 -9.53 32.27 -4.00
C ILE A 413 -8.51 31.46 -4.82
N PRO A 414 -8.88 30.26 -5.29
CA PRO A 414 -8.02 29.46 -6.14
C PRO A 414 -7.67 30.17 -7.45
N SER A 415 -6.51 29.84 -8.04
CA SER A 415 -6.06 30.40 -9.32
C SER A 415 -7.01 30.04 -10.48
N ASP A 416 -7.44 31.03 -11.27
CA ASP A 416 -8.31 30.86 -12.43
C ASP A 416 -7.76 29.84 -13.44
N GLU A 417 -6.44 29.82 -13.67
CA GLU A 417 -5.79 28.90 -14.61
C GLU A 417 -5.94 27.43 -14.19
N ILE A 418 -5.77 27.13 -12.90
CA ILE A 418 -5.98 25.78 -12.36
C ILE A 418 -7.45 25.41 -12.46
N GLN A 419 -8.33 26.36 -12.09
CA GLN A 419 -9.78 26.18 -12.08
C GLN A 419 -10.32 25.85 -13.47
N GLU A 420 -9.92 26.58 -14.51
CA GLU A 420 -10.37 26.34 -15.89
C GLU A 420 -10.05 24.92 -16.37
N ILE A 421 -8.86 24.40 -16.04
CA ILE A 421 -8.44 23.06 -16.46
C ILE A 421 -9.22 21.97 -15.69
N LEU A 422 -9.44 22.13 -14.39
CA LEU A 422 -10.20 21.16 -13.58
C LEU A 422 -11.69 21.17 -13.95
N LYS A 423 -12.25 22.34 -14.26
CA LYS A 423 -13.67 22.56 -14.53
C LYS A 423 -14.17 21.87 -15.81
N VAL A 424 -13.30 21.53 -16.74
CA VAL A 424 -13.67 20.78 -17.96
C VAL A 424 -14.48 19.52 -17.67
N SER A 425 -14.11 18.75 -16.64
CA SER A 425 -14.84 17.53 -16.26
C SER A 425 -16.21 17.85 -15.64
N PHE A 426 -16.31 18.95 -14.90
CA PHE A 426 -17.55 19.44 -14.30
C PHE A 426 -18.52 19.98 -15.34
N ASP A 427 -18.05 20.76 -16.30
CA ASP A 427 -18.90 21.38 -17.33
C ASP A 427 -19.57 20.34 -18.23
N ALA A 428 -18.95 19.17 -18.39
CA ALA A 428 -19.47 18.02 -19.12
C ALA A 428 -20.56 17.23 -18.37
N LEU A 429 -20.86 17.56 -17.11
CA LEU A 429 -21.93 16.92 -16.32
C LEU A 429 -23.31 17.47 -16.69
N GLY A 430 -24.34 16.63 -16.51
CA GLY A 430 -25.74 17.09 -16.53
C GLY A 430 -26.09 17.94 -15.30
N GLU A 431 -27.16 18.72 -15.38
CA GLU A 431 -27.53 19.69 -14.32
C GLU A 431 -27.73 19.07 -12.93
N GLU A 432 -28.40 17.92 -12.82
CA GLU A 432 -28.55 17.21 -11.54
C GLU A 432 -27.20 16.68 -11.01
N GLN A 433 -26.36 16.14 -11.90
CA GLN A 433 -25.02 15.66 -11.54
C GLN A 433 -24.12 16.80 -11.06
N LYS A 434 -24.22 18.00 -11.64
CA LYS A 434 -23.52 19.20 -11.16
C LYS A 434 -23.95 19.56 -9.74
N ASN A 435 -25.24 19.49 -9.44
CA ASN A 435 -25.72 19.77 -8.07
C ASN A 435 -25.25 18.72 -7.06
N VAL A 436 -25.27 17.43 -7.43
CA VAL A 436 -24.71 16.35 -6.61
C VAL A 436 -23.22 16.54 -6.36
N PHE A 437 -22.44 16.87 -7.41
CA PHE A 437 -21.01 17.18 -7.27
C PHE A 437 -20.77 18.34 -6.30
N LEU A 438 -21.53 19.43 -6.44
CA LEU A 438 -21.40 20.59 -5.57
C LEU A 438 -21.76 20.25 -4.12
N ASP A 439 -22.81 19.46 -3.86
CA ASP A 439 -23.17 19.01 -2.51
C ASP A 439 -22.02 18.21 -1.88
N ILE A 440 -21.42 17.29 -2.63
CA ILE A 440 -20.29 16.47 -2.16
C ILE A 440 -19.07 17.36 -1.85
N ALA A 441 -18.67 18.21 -2.80
CA ALA A 441 -17.53 19.11 -2.63
C ALA A 441 -17.70 20.05 -1.43
N CYS A 442 -18.93 20.52 -1.22
CA CYS A 442 -19.25 21.48 -0.18
C CYS A 442 -19.28 20.84 1.22
N CYS A 443 -19.88 19.64 1.36
CA CYS A 443 -20.29 19.14 2.67
C CYS A 443 -19.90 17.70 2.98
N PHE A 444 -19.70 16.84 1.98
CA PHE A 444 -19.67 15.38 2.20
C PHE A 444 -18.33 14.71 1.93
N LYS A 445 -17.25 15.48 1.71
CA LYS A 445 -15.90 14.91 1.69
C LYS A 445 -15.59 14.27 3.05
N GLY A 446 -15.13 13.03 3.03
CA GLY A 446 -14.77 12.23 4.21
C GLY A 446 -15.94 11.55 4.92
N TYR A 447 -17.19 11.79 4.51
CA TYR A 447 -18.35 11.09 5.07
C TYR A 447 -18.42 9.65 4.56
N GLU A 448 -19.03 8.78 5.37
CA GLU A 448 -19.39 7.43 4.93
C GLU A 448 -20.36 7.47 3.76
N TRP A 449 -20.06 6.65 2.77
CA TRP A 449 -20.82 6.51 1.54
C TRP A 449 -22.28 6.16 1.79
N THR A 450 -22.56 5.28 2.76
CA THR A 450 -23.93 4.88 3.08
C THR A 450 -24.78 6.03 3.62
N GLU A 451 -24.19 6.95 4.39
CA GLU A 451 -24.84 8.17 4.86
C GLU A 451 -25.10 9.11 3.69
N VAL A 452 -24.06 9.37 2.87
CA VAL A 452 -24.15 10.27 1.71
C VAL A 452 -25.18 9.77 0.69
N ASP A 453 -25.24 8.46 0.41
CA ASP A 453 -26.26 7.85 -0.47
C ASP A 453 -27.68 8.04 0.10
N ASN A 454 -27.87 7.92 1.42
CA ASN A 454 -29.17 8.17 2.05
C ASN A 454 -29.58 9.64 1.90
N ILE A 455 -28.70 10.58 2.24
CA ILE A 455 -28.96 12.02 2.14
C ILE A 455 -29.27 12.41 0.70
N LEU A 456 -28.41 12.02 -0.24
CA LEU A 456 -28.56 12.38 -1.65
C LEU A 456 -29.79 11.71 -2.29
N ARG A 457 -30.16 10.49 -1.89
CA ARG A 457 -31.42 9.85 -2.34
C ARG A 457 -32.65 10.62 -1.88
N ASP A 458 -32.64 11.21 -0.69
CA ASP A 458 -33.77 12.03 -0.22
C ASP A 458 -33.78 13.45 -0.84
N LEU A 459 -32.64 13.92 -1.35
CA LEU A 459 -32.53 15.19 -2.07
C LEU A 459 -32.88 15.08 -3.56
N TYR A 460 -32.42 14.02 -4.24
CA TYR A 460 -32.48 13.85 -5.70
C TYR A 460 -33.29 12.63 -6.17
N GLY A 461 -33.82 11.82 -5.24
CA GLY A 461 -34.57 10.61 -5.55
C GLY A 461 -33.68 9.40 -5.88
N ASN A 462 -34.26 8.38 -6.52
CA ASN A 462 -33.58 7.10 -6.74
C ASN A 462 -32.46 7.12 -7.80
N CYS A 463 -32.20 8.25 -8.45
CA CYS A 463 -31.17 8.39 -9.50
C CYS A 463 -29.75 8.62 -8.95
N THR A 464 -29.57 8.77 -7.63
CA THR A 464 -28.30 9.07 -6.96
C THR A 464 -27.15 8.13 -7.36
N LYS A 465 -27.40 6.81 -7.38
CA LYS A 465 -26.38 5.82 -7.80
C LYS A 465 -25.87 6.07 -9.22
N HIS A 466 -26.75 6.49 -10.13
CA HIS A 466 -26.34 6.85 -11.48
C HIS A 466 -25.53 8.15 -11.49
N HIS A 467 -25.99 9.19 -10.79
CA HIS A 467 -25.28 10.48 -10.76
C HIS A 467 -23.86 10.33 -10.21
N ILE A 468 -23.69 9.62 -9.10
CA ILE A 468 -22.38 9.44 -8.50
C ILE A 468 -21.50 8.49 -9.31
N GLY A 469 -22.08 7.44 -9.91
CA GLY A 469 -21.37 6.59 -10.86
C GLY A 469 -20.70 7.43 -11.96
N VAL A 470 -21.41 8.43 -12.50
CA VAL A 470 -20.85 9.37 -13.49
C VAL A 470 -19.73 10.24 -12.91
N LEU A 471 -19.81 10.68 -11.66
CA LEU A 471 -18.74 11.45 -11.00
C LEU A 471 -17.46 10.62 -10.83
N VAL A 472 -17.61 9.35 -10.43
CA VAL A 472 -16.49 8.40 -10.30
C VAL A 472 -15.90 8.08 -11.67
N GLU A 473 -16.73 7.82 -12.66
CA GLU A 473 -16.30 7.56 -14.04
C GLU A 473 -15.52 8.74 -14.63
N LYS A 474 -15.86 9.98 -14.25
CA LYS A 474 -15.16 11.21 -14.67
C LYS A 474 -13.98 11.61 -13.78
N SER A 475 -13.56 10.73 -12.87
CA SER A 475 -12.44 10.95 -11.95
C SER A 475 -12.59 12.22 -11.09
N LEU A 476 -13.82 12.59 -10.73
CA LEU A 476 -14.12 13.76 -9.88
C LEU A 476 -14.28 13.39 -8.40
N VAL A 477 -14.72 12.16 -8.12
CA VAL A 477 -14.96 11.60 -6.79
C VAL A 477 -14.43 10.17 -6.79
N LYS A 478 -13.96 9.71 -5.63
CA LYS A 478 -13.58 8.31 -5.39
C LYS A 478 -14.31 7.80 -4.15
N VAL A 479 -14.62 6.51 -4.13
CA VAL A 479 -15.07 5.83 -2.91
C VAL A 479 -13.87 5.01 -2.43
N SER A 480 -13.44 5.26 -1.20
CA SER A 480 -12.30 4.58 -0.59
C SER A 480 -12.61 3.10 -0.34
N CYS A 481 -11.59 2.31 -0.04
CA CYS A 481 -11.80 0.93 0.43
C CYS A 481 -12.55 0.86 1.76
N CYS A 482 -12.54 1.95 2.54
CA CYS A 482 -13.24 2.08 3.82
C CYS A 482 -14.67 2.65 3.66
N ASP A 483 -15.24 2.62 2.45
CA ASP A 483 -16.58 3.13 2.14
C ASP A 483 -16.75 4.63 2.47
N THR A 484 -15.71 5.45 2.36
CA THR A 484 -15.77 6.91 2.53
C THR A 484 -15.69 7.65 1.21
N VAL A 485 -16.33 8.82 1.14
CA VAL A 485 -16.31 9.69 -0.06
C VAL A 485 -15.04 10.53 -0.09
N GLU A 486 -14.17 10.24 -1.04
CA GLU A 486 -12.93 10.97 -1.28
C GLU A 486 -13.06 11.91 -2.47
N MET A 487 -12.51 13.11 -2.33
CA MET A 487 -12.39 14.10 -3.40
C MET A 487 -11.06 14.83 -3.22
N HIS A 488 -10.31 15.01 -4.30
CA HIS A 488 -9.06 15.75 -4.28
C HIS A 488 -9.30 17.21 -3.87
N ASP A 489 -8.43 17.77 -3.03
CA ASP A 489 -8.57 19.10 -2.41
C ASP A 489 -8.78 20.20 -3.46
N MET A 490 -7.96 20.24 -4.50
CA MET A 490 -8.14 21.18 -5.63
C MET A 490 -9.48 21.04 -6.38
N ILE A 491 -10.04 19.82 -6.49
CA ILE A 491 -11.38 19.60 -7.08
C ILE A 491 -12.47 20.11 -6.13
N GLN A 492 -12.27 19.91 -4.82
CA GLN A 492 -13.15 20.43 -3.78
C GLN A 492 -13.17 21.97 -3.80
N ASP A 493 -12.00 22.59 -3.82
CA ASP A 493 -11.85 24.05 -3.87
C ASP A 493 -12.46 24.62 -5.15
N MET A 494 -12.35 23.91 -6.28
CA MET A 494 -13.08 24.27 -7.50
C MET A 494 -14.60 24.25 -7.31
N GLY A 495 -15.15 23.20 -6.69
CA GLY A 495 -16.58 23.13 -6.38
C GLY A 495 -17.05 24.29 -5.48
N ARG A 496 -16.26 24.62 -4.45
CA ARG A 496 -16.53 25.72 -3.52
C ARG A 496 -16.48 27.08 -4.21
N GLU A 497 -15.47 27.31 -5.06
CA GLU A 497 -15.31 28.55 -5.82
C GLU A 497 -16.45 28.76 -6.84
N ILE A 498 -16.87 27.70 -7.54
CA ILE A 498 -18.02 27.74 -8.46
C ILE A 498 -19.29 28.23 -7.74
N GLU A 499 -19.54 27.77 -6.51
CA GLU A 499 -20.70 28.22 -5.74
C GLU A 499 -20.52 29.68 -5.25
N ARG A 500 -19.32 30.05 -4.77
CA ARG A 500 -19.01 31.43 -4.34
C ARG A 500 -19.24 32.45 -5.46
N GLN A 501 -18.81 32.14 -6.68
CA GLN A 501 -18.96 33.02 -7.86
C GLN A 501 -20.42 33.29 -8.26
N ARG A 502 -21.39 32.50 -7.77
CA ARG A 502 -22.81 32.73 -8.09
C ARG A 502 -23.38 33.99 -7.43
N SER A 503 -22.86 34.40 -6.28
CA SER A 503 -23.30 35.62 -5.58
C SER A 503 -22.18 36.19 -4.71
N PRO A 504 -21.11 36.76 -5.33
CA PRO A 504 -19.90 37.17 -4.62
C PRO A 504 -20.10 38.32 -3.64
N GLU A 505 -21.07 39.20 -3.88
CA GLU A 505 -21.35 40.37 -3.04
C GLU A 505 -22.44 40.12 -1.99
N GLU A 506 -23.21 39.04 -2.14
CA GLU A 506 -24.39 38.76 -1.30
C GLU A 506 -24.45 37.27 -0.93
N PRO A 507 -23.60 36.81 0.02
CA PRO A 507 -23.53 35.39 0.39
C PRO A 507 -24.89 34.80 0.78
N GLY A 508 -25.76 35.59 1.44
CA GLY A 508 -27.10 35.17 1.84
C GLY A 508 -28.05 34.78 0.70
N LYS A 509 -27.67 34.97 -0.58
CA LYS A 509 -28.40 34.54 -1.78
C LYS A 509 -27.83 33.28 -2.44
N CYS A 510 -26.69 32.76 -1.99
CA CYS A 510 -26.13 31.48 -2.44
C CYS A 510 -27.03 30.30 -2.03
N LYS A 511 -26.94 29.18 -2.75
CA LYS A 511 -27.63 27.95 -2.35
C LYS A 511 -26.87 27.22 -1.26
N ARG A 512 -25.54 27.27 -1.30
CA ARG A 512 -24.66 26.64 -0.30
C ARG A 512 -23.76 27.71 0.32
N LEU A 513 -23.78 27.80 1.64
CA LEU A 513 -22.95 28.71 2.42
C LEU A 513 -21.86 27.91 3.15
N LEU A 514 -20.59 28.31 2.94
CA LEU A 514 -19.42 27.49 3.30
C LEU A 514 -18.34 28.29 4.03
N LEU A 515 -18.09 29.53 3.61
CA LEU A 515 -17.02 30.34 4.19
C LEU A 515 -17.42 30.76 5.61
N PRO A 516 -16.61 30.45 6.65
CA PRO A 516 -16.98 30.76 8.03
C PRO A 516 -17.31 32.24 8.25
N LYS A 517 -16.53 33.15 7.66
CA LYS A 517 -16.75 34.60 7.73
C LYS A 517 -18.12 35.01 7.16
N ASP A 518 -18.48 34.46 5.99
CA ASP A 518 -19.75 34.77 5.33
C ASP A 518 -20.93 34.17 6.10
N ILE A 519 -20.79 32.94 6.60
CA ILE A 519 -21.82 32.27 7.41
C ILE A 519 -22.06 33.07 8.69
N ILE A 520 -21.01 33.41 9.45
CA ILE A 520 -21.15 34.20 10.68
C ILE A 520 -21.84 35.52 10.38
N GLN A 521 -21.42 36.22 9.33
CA GLN A 521 -22.06 37.49 8.96
C GLN A 521 -23.53 37.31 8.60
N VAL A 522 -23.88 36.31 7.80
CA VAL A 522 -25.26 36.00 7.41
C VAL A 522 -26.13 35.66 8.62
N LEU A 523 -25.59 34.88 9.56
CA LEU A 523 -26.28 34.46 10.78
C LEU A 523 -26.41 35.61 11.80
N LYS A 524 -25.39 36.47 11.93
CA LYS A 524 -25.38 37.62 12.83
C LYS A 524 -26.31 38.73 12.35
N ASP A 525 -26.24 39.07 11.06
CA ASP A 525 -27.02 40.16 10.47
C ASP A 525 -28.42 39.72 10.03
N ASN A 526 -28.74 38.42 10.13
CA ASN A 526 -30.02 37.82 9.70
C ASN A 526 -30.40 38.19 8.25
N THR A 527 -29.41 38.11 7.36
CA THR A 527 -29.51 38.43 5.92
C THR A 527 -29.80 37.21 5.06
N GLY A 528 -29.86 36.02 5.67
CA GLY A 528 -30.18 34.76 4.99
C GLY A 528 -31.53 34.78 4.28
N THR A 529 -31.58 34.17 3.09
CA THR A 529 -32.78 34.11 2.26
C THR A 529 -33.29 32.68 2.08
N SER A 530 -34.48 32.52 1.51
CA SER A 530 -35.04 31.20 1.15
C SER A 530 -34.28 30.51 0.03
N LYS A 531 -33.24 31.11 -0.57
CA LYS A 531 -32.40 30.42 -1.57
C LYS A 531 -31.41 29.45 -0.94
N ILE A 532 -31.05 29.67 0.33
CA ILE A 532 -30.08 28.83 1.05
C ILE A 532 -30.72 27.46 1.29
N GLU A 533 -30.05 26.42 0.78
CA GLU A 533 -30.42 25.02 0.96
C GLU A 533 -29.42 24.30 1.88
N ILE A 534 -28.18 24.78 1.96
CA ILE A 534 -27.08 24.14 2.69
C ILE A 534 -26.26 25.19 3.45
N ILE A 535 -25.99 24.93 4.73
CA ILE A 535 -25.00 25.66 5.54
C ILE A 535 -24.03 24.63 6.11
N CYS A 536 -22.74 24.84 5.86
CA CYS A 536 -21.67 24.02 6.43
C CYS A 536 -20.61 24.94 7.02
N LEU A 537 -20.54 24.98 8.35
CA LEU A 537 -19.59 25.76 9.11
C LEU A 537 -18.64 24.80 9.83
N ASP A 538 -17.36 24.84 9.48
CA ASP A 538 -16.32 24.03 10.12
C ASP A 538 -15.11 24.92 10.39
N PHE A 539 -14.67 24.97 11.65
CA PHE A 539 -13.49 25.71 12.08
C PHE A 539 -12.31 24.77 12.29
N SER A 540 -11.10 25.29 12.04
CA SER A 540 -9.89 24.59 12.46
C SER A 540 -9.80 24.62 13.98
N ILE A 541 -9.29 23.54 14.59
CA ILE A 541 -9.06 23.45 16.04
C ILE A 541 -8.10 24.58 16.53
N SER A 542 -7.28 25.13 15.63
CA SER A 542 -6.37 26.26 15.89
C SER A 542 -7.05 27.63 15.97
N ASP A 543 -8.28 27.77 15.49
CA ASP A 543 -9.04 29.01 15.59
C ASP A 543 -9.54 29.13 17.03
N LYS A 544 -8.87 29.99 17.82
CA LYS A 544 -9.15 30.25 19.25
C LYS A 544 -10.65 30.19 19.54
N GLU A 545 -11.05 29.56 20.65
CA GLU A 545 -12.43 29.31 21.13
C GLU A 545 -13.28 30.58 21.35
N GLU A 546 -13.43 31.42 20.34
CA GLU A 546 -14.29 32.59 20.36
C GLU A 546 -15.74 32.12 20.19
N THR A 547 -16.58 32.54 21.13
CA THR A 547 -18.01 32.26 21.06
C THR A 547 -18.63 33.11 19.95
N VAL A 548 -19.28 32.47 18.97
CA VAL A 548 -19.93 33.13 17.85
C VAL A 548 -21.24 33.77 18.30
N GLU A 549 -21.25 35.11 18.29
CA GLU A 549 -22.45 35.92 18.50
C GLU A 549 -23.31 35.97 17.23
N TRP A 550 -24.59 35.61 17.36
CA TRP A 550 -25.51 35.49 16.22
C TRP A 550 -26.96 35.78 16.59
N ASN A 551 -27.84 35.79 15.58
CA ASN A 551 -29.27 36.00 15.76
C ASN A 551 -30.02 34.65 15.89
N GLU A 552 -30.64 34.40 17.04
CA GLU A 552 -31.47 33.20 17.33
C GLU A 552 -32.62 32.94 16.33
N ASN A 553 -33.00 33.96 15.56
CA ASN A 553 -34.04 33.90 14.53
C ASN A 553 -33.48 33.84 13.10
N ALA A 554 -32.17 33.64 12.91
CA ALA A 554 -31.52 33.67 11.59
C ALA A 554 -32.10 32.63 10.60
N PHE A 555 -32.52 31.46 11.10
CA PHE A 555 -33.07 30.40 10.26
C PHE A 555 -34.53 30.64 9.82
N MET A 556 -35.27 31.59 10.42
CA MET A 556 -36.68 31.80 10.09
C MET A 556 -36.93 32.18 8.62
N LYS A 557 -35.98 32.89 7.99
CA LYS A 557 -36.09 33.30 6.57
C LYS A 557 -35.62 32.22 5.60
N MET A 558 -34.86 31.23 6.08
CA MET A 558 -34.21 30.18 5.27
C MET A 558 -35.13 28.95 5.10
N LYS A 559 -36.33 29.17 4.56
CA LYS A 559 -37.39 28.15 4.50
C LYS A 559 -37.04 26.88 3.71
N ASN A 560 -36.03 26.95 2.83
CA ASN A 560 -35.59 25.83 2.00
C ASN A 560 -34.30 25.17 2.51
N LEU A 561 -33.84 25.49 3.72
CA LEU A 561 -32.67 24.85 4.31
C LEU A 561 -32.93 23.36 4.53
N LYS A 562 -32.05 22.52 3.97
CA LYS A 562 -32.12 21.06 4.04
C LYS A 562 -30.96 20.47 4.82
N ILE A 563 -29.78 21.09 4.78
CA ILE A 563 -28.57 20.61 5.46
C ILE A 563 -28.00 21.73 6.32
N LEU A 564 -27.81 21.45 7.61
CA LEU A 564 -27.11 22.30 8.55
C LEU A 564 -26.02 21.49 9.23
N ILE A 565 -24.77 21.82 8.95
CA ILE A 565 -23.57 21.20 9.56
C ILE A 565 -22.77 22.31 10.23
N ILE A 566 -22.54 22.17 11.54
CA ILE A 566 -21.77 23.08 12.37
C ILE A 566 -20.80 22.25 13.22
N ARG A 567 -19.51 22.39 12.96
CA ARG A 567 -18.41 21.66 13.61
C ARG A 567 -17.44 22.63 14.26
N ASN A 568 -16.81 22.19 15.35
CA ASN A 568 -15.73 22.90 16.03
C ASN A 568 -16.07 24.37 16.39
N CYS A 569 -17.35 24.68 16.66
CA CYS A 569 -17.83 26.04 16.86
C CYS A 569 -18.73 26.14 18.09
N LYS A 570 -18.54 27.20 18.90
CA LYS A 570 -19.40 27.49 20.06
C LYS A 570 -20.26 28.72 19.77
N PHE A 571 -21.57 28.57 19.82
CA PHE A 571 -22.52 29.67 19.62
C PHE A 571 -22.97 30.26 20.96
N SER A 572 -23.22 31.58 21.01
CA SER A 572 -23.59 32.25 22.27
C SER A 572 -24.97 31.85 22.81
N LYS A 573 -25.88 31.45 21.92
CA LYS A 573 -27.29 31.08 22.19
C LYS A 573 -27.76 30.04 21.19
N GLY A 574 -28.80 29.27 21.52
CA GLY A 574 -29.41 28.34 20.56
C GLY A 574 -30.51 28.96 19.68
N PRO A 575 -30.90 28.26 18.60
CA PRO A 575 -31.96 28.70 17.70
C PRO A 575 -33.34 28.68 18.36
N ASN A 576 -34.19 29.63 18.00
CA ASN A 576 -35.63 29.60 18.33
C ASN A 576 -36.47 28.80 17.32
N TYR A 577 -35.89 28.47 16.16
CA TYR A 577 -36.61 27.86 15.05
C TYR A 577 -35.65 27.06 14.17
N PHE A 578 -36.12 25.89 13.72
CA PHE A 578 -35.53 25.14 12.61
C PHE A 578 -36.53 25.02 11.46
N PRO A 579 -36.08 25.11 10.19
CA PRO A 579 -36.95 24.91 9.03
C PRO A 579 -37.51 23.49 8.94
N GLU A 580 -38.80 23.35 8.62
CA GLU A 580 -39.50 22.04 8.49
C GLU A 580 -38.91 21.15 7.38
N GLY A 581 -38.21 21.74 6.41
CA GLY A 581 -37.56 21.04 5.31
C GLY A 581 -36.20 20.43 5.66
N LEU A 582 -35.73 20.58 6.90
CA LEU A 582 -34.41 20.13 7.33
C LEU A 582 -34.30 18.59 7.28
N ARG A 583 -33.26 18.10 6.62
CA ARG A 583 -32.94 16.67 6.46
C ARG A 583 -31.71 16.24 7.22
N VAL A 584 -30.72 17.12 7.35
CA VAL A 584 -29.48 16.86 8.08
C VAL A 584 -29.26 17.97 9.09
N LEU A 585 -29.13 17.58 10.35
CA LEU A 585 -28.72 18.45 11.45
C LEU A 585 -27.49 17.84 12.11
N GLU A 586 -26.34 18.44 11.89
CA GLU A 586 -25.10 18.13 12.59
C GLU A 586 -24.63 19.40 13.30
N TRP A 587 -24.59 19.40 14.62
CA TRP A 587 -24.23 20.59 15.39
C TRP A 587 -23.45 20.19 16.63
N HIS A 588 -22.13 20.32 16.55
CA HIS A 588 -21.22 20.08 17.66
C HIS A 588 -21.35 21.20 18.69
N ARG A 589 -21.32 20.87 19.98
CA ARG A 589 -21.45 21.87 21.07
C ARG A 589 -22.74 22.68 20.94
N TYR A 590 -23.87 22.02 20.63
CA TYR A 590 -25.17 22.68 20.51
C TYR A 590 -25.50 23.40 21.83
N PRO A 591 -25.77 24.73 21.78
CA PRO A 591 -25.77 25.58 22.97
C PRO A 591 -27.07 25.50 23.80
N SER A 592 -28.13 24.89 23.27
CA SER A 592 -29.41 24.74 23.99
C SER A 592 -29.54 23.35 24.62
N ASN A 593 -30.29 23.28 25.72
CA ASN A 593 -30.57 22.04 26.44
C ASN A 593 -31.64 21.15 25.78
N CYS A 594 -32.40 21.67 24.82
CA CYS A 594 -33.38 20.93 24.02
C CYS A 594 -33.51 21.53 22.62
N LEU A 595 -34.08 20.78 21.68
CA LEU A 595 -34.48 21.30 20.38
C LEU A 595 -35.66 22.29 20.52
N PRO A 596 -35.87 23.21 19.56
CA PRO A 596 -37.00 24.14 19.58
C PRO A 596 -38.34 23.41 19.63
N SER A 597 -39.23 23.82 20.55
CA SER A 597 -40.52 23.14 20.79
C SER A 597 -41.52 23.21 19.63
N ASN A 598 -41.26 24.06 18.64
CA ASN A 598 -42.07 24.24 17.42
C ASN A 598 -41.50 23.50 16.21
N PHE A 599 -40.41 22.75 16.38
CA PHE A 599 -39.76 22.04 15.29
C PHE A 599 -40.41 20.67 15.08
N ASP A 600 -40.97 20.43 13.89
CA ASP A 600 -41.46 19.13 13.43
C ASP A 600 -40.40 18.47 12.53
N PRO A 601 -39.64 17.47 13.02
CA PRO A 601 -38.52 16.87 12.29
C PRO A 601 -38.95 15.75 11.33
N ILE A 602 -40.16 15.80 10.76
CA ILE A 602 -40.70 14.73 9.91
C ILE A 602 -39.83 14.38 8.69
N ASN A 603 -39.03 15.33 8.20
CA ASN A 603 -38.12 15.17 7.07
C ASN A 603 -36.67 14.85 7.46
N LEU A 604 -36.38 14.79 8.77
CA LEU A 604 -35.02 14.64 9.29
C LEU A 604 -34.54 13.20 9.08
N VAL A 605 -33.35 13.08 8.49
CA VAL A 605 -32.68 11.81 8.12
C VAL A 605 -31.49 11.54 9.03
N ILE A 606 -30.76 12.60 9.39
CA ILE A 606 -29.58 12.55 10.26
C ILE A 606 -29.70 13.66 11.31
N CYS A 607 -29.48 13.28 12.57
CA CYS A 607 -29.39 14.20 13.69
C CYS A 607 -28.16 13.84 14.54
N LYS A 608 -27.10 14.65 14.46
CA LYS A 608 -25.86 14.49 15.21
C LYS A 608 -25.65 15.74 16.08
N LEU A 609 -25.70 15.59 17.39
CA LEU A 609 -25.53 16.68 18.36
C LEU A 609 -24.45 16.31 19.38
N PRO A 610 -23.20 16.04 18.94
CA PRO A 610 -22.14 15.68 19.87
C PRO A 610 -21.70 16.88 20.72
N ASP A 611 -21.07 16.60 21.86
CA ASP A 611 -20.52 17.58 22.82
C ASP A 611 -21.55 18.63 23.28
N SER A 612 -22.84 18.29 23.25
CA SER A 612 -23.94 19.25 23.39
C SER A 612 -24.47 19.35 24.81
N SER A 613 -25.04 20.51 25.16
CA SER A 613 -25.61 20.77 26.50
C SER A 613 -26.99 20.14 26.72
N ILE A 614 -27.35 19.11 25.95
CA ILE A 614 -28.70 18.53 25.94
C ILE A 614 -28.92 17.72 27.23
N THR A 615 -29.99 18.05 27.95
CA THR A 615 -30.34 17.36 29.21
C THR A 615 -31.33 16.21 29.00
N SER A 616 -32.20 16.36 27.99
CA SER A 616 -33.23 15.40 27.60
C SER A 616 -33.58 15.60 26.14
N PHE A 617 -33.71 14.51 25.38
CA PHE A 617 -34.03 14.57 23.96
C PHE A 617 -35.49 14.17 23.70
N GLU A 618 -36.42 15.12 23.71
CA GLU A 618 -37.83 14.84 23.40
C GLU A 618 -38.26 15.49 22.07
N PHE A 619 -38.85 14.71 21.18
CA PHE A 619 -39.55 15.25 20.01
C PHE A 619 -40.93 15.77 20.44
N HIS A 620 -40.97 17.03 20.87
CA HIS A 620 -42.22 17.70 21.23
C HIS A 620 -43.05 17.98 19.97
N GLY A 621 -43.94 17.06 19.63
CA GLY A 621 -44.96 17.27 18.61
C GLY A 621 -44.80 16.38 17.38
N SER A 622 -45.36 15.17 17.43
CA SER A 622 -46.34 14.69 16.45
C SER A 622 -46.81 13.29 16.84
N SER A 623 -48.08 12.99 16.53
CA SER A 623 -48.65 11.63 16.63
C SER A 623 -48.26 10.76 15.41
N LYS A 624 -47.09 11.00 14.81
CA LYS A 624 -46.67 10.41 13.53
C LYS A 624 -45.21 9.94 13.62
N LYS A 625 -44.97 8.68 13.21
CA LYS A 625 -43.64 8.05 13.14
C LYS A 625 -42.66 8.90 12.33
N LEU A 626 -41.46 9.16 12.86
CA LEU A 626 -40.34 9.83 12.17
C LEU A 626 -39.69 8.86 11.18
N GLY A 627 -40.41 8.56 10.11
CA GLY A 627 -40.07 7.51 9.15
C GLY A 627 -38.82 7.78 8.30
N HIS A 628 -38.21 8.97 8.35
CA HIS A 628 -37.01 9.27 7.57
C HIS A 628 -35.71 9.18 8.38
N LEU A 629 -35.78 9.22 9.71
CA LEU A 629 -34.59 9.28 10.56
C LEU A 629 -33.84 7.94 10.54
N THR A 630 -32.56 8.01 10.18
CA THR A 630 -31.66 6.85 10.05
C THR A 630 -30.45 6.90 10.99
N VAL A 631 -30.00 8.10 11.38
CA VAL A 631 -28.83 8.30 12.25
C VAL A 631 -29.18 9.26 13.37
N LEU A 632 -28.86 8.88 14.60
CA LEU A 632 -29.00 9.69 15.79
C LEU A 632 -27.74 9.58 16.66
N ASN A 633 -27.06 10.70 16.91
CA ASN A 633 -25.81 10.73 17.68
C ASN A 633 -25.86 11.83 18.75
N PHE A 634 -25.56 11.46 19.99
CA PHE A 634 -25.44 12.34 21.16
C PHE A 634 -24.11 12.16 21.90
N ASP A 635 -23.06 11.75 21.20
CA ASP A 635 -21.77 11.47 21.83
C ASP A 635 -21.26 12.67 22.64
N ARG A 636 -20.68 12.41 23.81
CA ARG A 636 -20.12 13.41 24.74
C ARG A 636 -21.15 14.44 25.23
N CYS A 637 -22.45 14.13 25.24
CA CYS A 637 -23.45 14.96 25.90
C CYS A 637 -23.39 14.79 27.44
N GLU A 638 -22.54 15.57 28.10
CA GLU A 638 -22.23 15.45 29.53
C GLU A 638 -23.44 15.58 30.47
N PHE A 639 -24.50 16.30 30.04
CA PHE A 639 -25.70 16.55 30.83
C PHE A 639 -26.87 15.62 30.51
N LEU A 640 -26.73 14.74 29.53
CA LEU A 640 -27.79 13.83 29.11
C LEU A 640 -27.99 12.75 30.17
N THR A 641 -29.16 12.74 30.82
CA THR A 641 -29.43 11.81 31.93
C THR A 641 -30.27 10.59 31.55
N LYS A 642 -31.08 10.71 30.49
CA LYS A 642 -31.95 9.66 29.99
C LYS A 642 -32.13 9.71 28.47
N ILE A 643 -32.14 8.55 27.82
CA ILE A 643 -32.70 8.39 26.46
C ILE A 643 -34.19 8.01 26.59
N PRO A 644 -35.14 8.76 26.00
CA PRO A 644 -36.57 8.49 26.10
C PRO A 644 -37.05 7.45 25.07
N ASP A 645 -38.36 7.23 25.00
CA ASP A 645 -39.01 6.33 24.05
C ASP A 645 -38.68 6.72 22.59
N VAL A 646 -38.12 5.77 21.84
CA VAL A 646 -37.74 5.89 20.42
C VAL A 646 -38.55 4.94 19.51
N SER A 647 -39.67 4.40 19.99
CA SER A 647 -40.53 3.47 19.23
C SER A 647 -41.07 4.07 17.92
N ASP A 648 -41.14 5.40 17.83
CA ASP A 648 -41.52 6.15 16.63
C ASP A 648 -40.39 6.35 15.61
N LEU A 649 -39.22 5.72 15.80
CA LEU A 649 -38.05 5.75 14.89
C LEU A 649 -37.84 4.43 14.12
N PRO A 650 -38.81 3.93 13.32
CA PRO A 650 -38.79 2.56 12.77
C PRO A 650 -37.69 2.30 11.73
N ASN A 651 -37.01 3.35 11.24
CA ASN A 651 -35.98 3.28 10.20
C ASN A 651 -34.58 3.63 10.70
N LEU A 652 -34.41 3.79 12.02
CA LEU A 652 -33.11 4.08 12.63
C LEU A 652 -32.13 2.93 12.35
N LYS A 653 -30.95 3.28 11.85
CA LYS A 653 -29.84 2.38 11.52
C LYS A 653 -28.66 2.57 12.47
N GLU A 654 -28.45 3.79 12.96
CA GLU A 654 -27.37 4.11 13.89
C GLU A 654 -27.91 4.93 15.07
N LEU A 655 -27.52 4.49 16.26
CA LEU A 655 -27.77 5.21 17.50
C LEU A 655 -26.51 5.20 18.36
N SER A 656 -25.95 6.39 18.62
CA SER A 656 -24.75 6.56 19.42
C SER A 656 -24.96 7.59 20.53
N PHE A 657 -24.48 7.26 21.73
CA PHE A 657 -24.45 8.15 22.89
C PHE A 657 -23.20 7.86 23.73
N ASN A 658 -22.07 7.73 23.06
CA ASN A 658 -20.78 7.45 23.69
C ASN A 658 -20.38 8.58 24.64
N TRP A 659 -19.63 8.27 25.69
CA TRP A 659 -19.06 9.23 26.64
C TRP A 659 -20.11 10.17 27.27
N CYS A 660 -21.38 9.76 27.35
CA CYS A 660 -22.41 10.49 28.08
C CYS A 660 -22.29 10.16 29.58
N GLU A 661 -21.38 10.82 30.28
CA GLU A 661 -21.02 10.47 31.66
C GLU A 661 -22.17 10.60 32.67
N SER A 662 -23.19 11.42 32.38
CA SER A 662 -24.38 11.56 33.23
C SER A 662 -25.53 10.64 32.87
N LEU A 663 -25.40 9.80 31.84
CA LEU A 663 -26.48 8.94 31.38
C LEU A 663 -26.72 7.80 32.37
N VAL A 664 -27.92 7.74 32.94
CA VAL A 664 -28.29 6.73 33.97
C VAL A 664 -29.24 5.69 33.43
N ALA A 665 -30.17 6.08 32.55
CA ALA A 665 -31.26 5.24 32.09
C ALA A 665 -31.49 5.36 30.58
N VAL A 666 -31.88 4.25 29.97
CA VAL A 666 -32.15 4.11 28.54
C VAL A 666 -33.48 3.37 28.40
N ASP A 667 -34.37 3.84 27.52
CA ASP A 667 -35.70 3.26 27.35
C ASP A 667 -35.69 1.91 26.59
N ASP A 668 -36.60 1.00 26.97
CA ASP A 668 -36.73 -0.35 26.38
C ASP A 668 -37.01 -0.37 24.89
N SER A 669 -37.62 0.70 24.36
CA SER A 669 -37.93 0.85 22.93
C SER A 669 -36.70 0.70 22.02
N ILE A 670 -35.49 1.05 22.49
CA ILE A 670 -34.25 0.86 21.71
C ILE A 670 -34.04 -0.59 21.35
N GLY A 671 -34.35 -1.51 22.26
CA GLY A 671 -34.17 -2.94 22.10
C GLY A 671 -34.97 -3.58 20.96
N PHE A 672 -35.96 -2.87 20.42
CA PHE A 672 -36.88 -3.39 19.40
C PHE A 672 -36.75 -2.69 18.03
N LEU A 673 -35.70 -1.91 17.82
CA LEU A 673 -35.40 -1.23 16.56
C LEU A 673 -34.80 -2.19 15.52
N ASN A 674 -35.65 -2.99 14.88
CA ASN A 674 -35.22 -4.09 13.97
C ASN A 674 -34.31 -3.68 12.78
N LYS A 675 -34.20 -2.39 12.44
CA LYS A 675 -33.33 -1.88 11.36
C LYS A 675 -31.99 -1.30 11.87
N LEU A 676 -31.80 -1.25 13.19
CA LEU A 676 -30.60 -0.75 13.83
C LEU A 676 -29.43 -1.69 13.50
N LYS A 677 -28.36 -1.12 12.95
CA LYS A 677 -27.11 -1.78 12.56
C LYS A 677 -26.01 -1.47 13.58
N THR A 678 -25.97 -0.24 14.08
CA THR A 678 -24.96 0.22 15.03
C THR A 678 -25.64 0.79 16.28
N LEU A 679 -25.27 0.27 17.45
CA LEU A 679 -25.68 0.77 18.76
C LEU A 679 -24.45 0.95 19.66
N SER A 680 -24.21 2.16 20.12
CA SER A 680 -23.01 2.49 20.90
C SER A 680 -23.34 3.32 22.14
N ALA A 681 -22.91 2.81 23.30
CA ALA A 681 -23.02 3.44 24.63
C ALA A 681 -21.65 3.53 25.33
N TYR A 682 -20.56 3.42 24.57
CA TYR A 682 -19.20 3.33 25.08
C TYR A 682 -18.87 4.45 26.06
N GLY A 683 -18.26 4.14 27.21
CA GLY A 683 -17.85 5.15 28.20
C GLY A 683 -18.99 5.82 28.97
N CYS A 684 -20.22 5.30 28.94
CA CYS A 684 -21.32 5.80 29.77
C CYS A 684 -21.19 5.34 31.23
N ARG A 685 -20.32 6.01 31.99
CA ARG A 685 -19.88 5.59 33.34
C ARG A 685 -20.99 5.42 34.38
N LYS A 686 -22.11 6.17 34.30
CA LYS A 686 -23.24 6.09 35.25
C LYS A 686 -24.38 5.19 34.79
N LEU A 687 -24.25 4.53 33.64
CA LEU A 687 -25.28 3.67 33.08
C LEU A 687 -25.39 2.39 33.91
N THR A 688 -26.51 2.23 34.63
CA THR A 688 -26.70 1.13 35.58
C THR A 688 -27.40 -0.09 34.99
N SER A 689 -28.20 0.10 33.94
CA SER A 689 -28.95 -0.96 33.26
C SER A 689 -29.09 -0.64 31.78
N PHE A 690 -29.12 -1.68 30.94
CA PHE A 690 -29.37 -1.56 29.50
C PHE A 690 -30.64 -2.34 29.11
N PRO A 691 -31.42 -1.87 28.13
CA PRO A 691 -32.66 -2.53 27.74
C PRO A 691 -32.44 -3.93 27.13
N PRO A 692 -33.40 -4.86 27.25
CA PRO A 692 -33.37 -6.14 26.55
C PRO A 692 -33.28 -5.96 25.03
N LEU A 693 -32.48 -6.78 24.34
CA LEU A 693 -32.18 -6.62 22.92
C LEU A 693 -32.88 -7.66 22.06
N ASN A 694 -33.56 -7.20 21.01
CA ASN A 694 -34.13 -7.99 19.93
C ASN A 694 -33.88 -7.28 18.59
N LEU A 695 -32.59 -7.10 18.26
CA LEU A 695 -32.13 -6.26 17.15
C LEU A 695 -31.64 -7.12 15.99
N THR A 696 -32.57 -7.56 15.13
CA THR A 696 -32.27 -8.56 14.08
C THR A 696 -31.26 -8.09 13.02
N SER A 697 -31.07 -6.78 12.85
CA SER A 697 -30.14 -6.20 11.86
C SER A 697 -28.81 -5.73 12.47
N LEU A 698 -28.61 -5.88 13.79
CA LEU A 698 -27.45 -5.31 14.48
C LEU A 698 -26.16 -5.98 14.01
N GLU A 699 -25.22 -5.15 13.58
CA GLU A 699 -23.87 -5.52 13.12
C GLU A 699 -22.83 -5.16 14.18
N THR A 700 -23.01 -4.02 14.87
CA THR A 700 -22.07 -3.49 15.87
C THR A 700 -22.80 -3.11 17.15
N LEU A 701 -22.33 -3.64 18.28
CA LEU A 701 -22.74 -3.26 19.64
C LEU A 701 -21.50 -2.86 20.44
N ASN A 702 -21.46 -1.63 20.94
CA ASN A 702 -20.38 -1.19 21.80
C ASN A 702 -20.93 -0.71 23.15
N LEU A 703 -20.57 -1.42 24.22
CA LEU A 703 -20.93 -1.10 25.59
C LEU A 703 -19.71 -0.85 26.48
N GLY A 704 -18.48 -0.93 25.95
CA GLY A 704 -17.26 -0.88 26.76
C GLY A 704 -17.14 0.39 27.62
N GLY A 705 -16.40 0.33 28.73
CA GLY A 705 -16.19 1.47 29.63
C GLY A 705 -17.44 1.94 30.40
N CYS A 706 -18.55 1.20 30.35
CA CYS A 706 -19.73 1.44 31.21
C CYS A 706 -19.49 0.89 32.62
N SER A 707 -18.71 1.61 33.43
CA SER A 707 -18.23 1.16 34.74
C SER A 707 -19.30 0.95 35.84
N SER A 708 -20.57 1.28 35.58
CA SER A 708 -21.70 1.00 36.48
C SER A 708 -22.65 -0.11 35.97
N LEU A 709 -22.38 -0.69 34.79
CA LEU A 709 -23.25 -1.68 34.16
C LEU A 709 -22.95 -3.09 34.69
N GLU A 710 -23.64 -3.49 35.77
CA GLU A 710 -23.36 -4.76 36.46
C GLU A 710 -23.83 -6.03 35.72
N TYR A 711 -24.75 -5.89 34.76
CA TYR A 711 -25.35 -7.02 34.02
C TYR A 711 -25.41 -6.71 32.53
N PHE A 712 -25.02 -7.69 31.71
CA PHE A 712 -25.21 -7.62 30.26
C PHE A 712 -26.71 -7.77 29.91
N PRO A 713 -27.23 -7.03 28.91
CA PRO A 713 -28.65 -7.08 28.55
C PRO A 713 -29.12 -8.46 28.08
N GLU A 714 -30.36 -8.81 28.39
CA GLU A 714 -30.97 -10.05 27.88
C GLU A 714 -31.18 -9.99 26.35
N ILE A 715 -30.88 -11.07 25.64
CA ILE A 715 -31.09 -11.18 24.19
C ILE A 715 -32.39 -11.96 23.91
N LEU A 716 -33.49 -11.26 23.61
CA LEU A 716 -34.83 -11.85 23.51
C LEU A 716 -35.08 -12.66 22.23
N GLY A 717 -34.23 -12.52 21.19
CA GLY A 717 -34.41 -13.18 19.89
C GLY A 717 -33.09 -13.47 19.17
N GLU A 718 -33.13 -14.30 18.12
CA GLU A 718 -31.96 -14.67 17.32
C GLU A 718 -31.35 -13.46 16.59
N MET A 719 -30.08 -13.16 16.86
CA MET A 719 -29.32 -12.09 16.23
C MET A 719 -28.21 -12.68 15.34
N LYS A 720 -28.38 -12.56 14.01
CA LYS A 720 -27.55 -13.24 12.99
C LYS A 720 -26.43 -12.38 12.39
N ASN A 721 -26.52 -11.06 12.55
CA ASN A 721 -25.66 -10.12 11.82
C ASN A 721 -24.44 -9.63 12.63
N ILE A 722 -24.48 -9.73 13.96
CA ILE A 722 -23.32 -9.42 14.81
C ILE A 722 -22.31 -10.55 14.69
N THR A 723 -21.10 -10.21 14.22
CA THR A 723 -20.03 -11.19 13.95
C THR A 723 -18.85 -11.02 14.90
N VAL A 724 -18.61 -9.79 15.37
CA VAL A 724 -17.57 -9.44 16.35
C VAL A 724 -18.24 -8.75 17.52
N LEU A 725 -17.92 -9.17 18.74
CA LEU A 725 -18.32 -8.48 19.96
C LEU A 725 -17.11 -8.34 20.87
N ALA A 726 -16.74 -7.09 21.13
CA ALA A 726 -15.62 -6.74 21.98
C ALA A 726 -16.14 -5.95 23.19
N LEU A 727 -15.87 -6.47 24.39
CA LEU A 727 -16.33 -5.92 25.66
C LEU A 727 -15.10 -5.63 26.52
N HIS A 728 -14.88 -4.36 26.82
CA HIS A 728 -13.72 -3.88 27.57
C HIS A 728 -14.20 -3.05 28.77
N ASP A 729 -13.53 -3.14 29.92
CA ASP A 729 -13.77 -2.30 31.11
C ASP A 729 -15.21 -2.34 31.65
N LEU A 730 -15.78 -3.55 31.78
CA LEU A 730 -17.15 -3.73 32.26
C LEU A 730 -17.21 -4.52 33.57
N PRO A 731 -17.90 -4.06 34.62
CA PRO A 731 -18.03 -4.79 35.89
C PRO A 731 -19.07 -5.92 35.82
N ILE A 732 -19.36 -6.45 34.63
CA ILE A 732 -20.41 -7.44 34.38
C ILE A 732 -20.09 -8.71 35.18
N LYS A 733 -21.01 -9.16 36.03
CA LYS A 733 -20.79 -10.33 36.89
C LYS A 733 -20.99 -11.66 36.17
N GLU A 734 -22.01 -11.74 35.31
CA GLU A 734 -22.34 -12.91 34.49
C GLU A 734 -22.89 -12.50 33.12
N LEU A 735 -22.70 -13.35 32.12
CA LEU A 735 -23.40 -13.25 30.83
C LEU A 735 -24.73 -14.03 30.93
N PRO A 736 -25.87 -13.46 30.46
CA PRO A 736 -27.18 -14.11 30.58
C PRO A 736 -27.28 -15.37 29.71
N PHE A 737 -28.16 -16.31 30.08
CA PHE A 737 -28.40 -17.52 29.25
C PHE A 737 -28.75 -17.19 27.80
N SER A 738 -29.49 -16.10 27.61
CA SER A 738 -29.89 -15.60 26.31
C SER A 738 -28.73 -15.18 25.40
N PHE A 739 -27.51 -15.02 25.91
CA PHE A 739 -26.32 -14.67 25.11
C PHE A 739 -26.08 -15.65 23.94
N GLN A 740 -26.48 -16.92 24.09
CA GLN A 740 -26.42 -17.93 23.02
C GLN A 740 -27.29 -17.59 21.79
N ASN A 741 -28.22 -16.63 21.91
CA ASN A 741 -29.05 -16.15 20.80
C ASN A 741 -28.27 -15.28 19.80
N LEU A 742 -27.03 -14.90 20.10
CA LEU A 742 -26.07 -14.27 19.18
C LEU A 742 -25.50 -15.29 18.18
N ILE A 743 -26.38 -15.98 17.46
CA ILE A 743 -26.03 -17.12 16.59
C ILE A 743 -25.15 -16.76 15.37
N GLY A 744 -24.96 -15.46 15.11
CA GLY A 744 -24.05 -14.93 14.09
C GLY A 744 -22.59 -14.76 14.55
N LEU A 745 -22.34 -14.78 15.86
CA LEU A 745 -21.07 -14.36 16.46
C LEU A 745 -19.93 -15.31 16.08
N LEU A 746 -18.84 -14.73 15.57
CA LEU A 746 -17.61 -15.43 15.18
C LEU A 746 -16.48 -15.19 16.19
N PHE A 747 -16.37 -13.94 16.66
CA PHE A 747 -15.30 -13.45 17.54
C PHE A 747 -15.88 -12.81 18.80
N LEU A 748 -15.44 -13.27 19.97
CA LEU A 748 -15.76 -12.69 21.26
C LEU A 748 -14.48 -12.28 21.98
N TRP A 749 -14.35 -11.00 22.32
CA TRP A 749 -13.22 -10.47 23.10
C TRP A 749 -13.75 -9.87 24.40
N LEU A 750 -13.20 -10.33 25.53
CA LEU A 750 -13.55 -9.90 26.87
C LEU A 750 -12.29 -9.40 27.58
N ASP A 751 -12.21 -8.14 27.91
CA ASP A 751 -10.99 -7.53 28.42
C ASP A 751 -11.32 -6.65 29.62
N SER A 752 -10.54 -6.73 30.70
CA SER A 752 -10.78 -5.91 31.90
C SER A 752 -12.23 -6.00 32.41
N CYS A 753 -12.85 -7.18 32.24
CA CYS A 753 -14.23 -7.46 32.60
C CYS A 753 -14.33 -8.12 33.98
N GLY A 754 -15.31 -7.70 34.80
CA GLY A 754 -15.60 -8.24 36.13
C GLY A 754 -16.28 -9.62 36.14
N ILE A 755 -16.20 -10.36 35.04
CA ILE A 755 -16.96 -11.61 34.85
C ILE A 755 -16.46 -12.68 35.82
N VAL A 756 -17.39 -13.25 36.58
CA VAL A 756 -17.12 -14.28 37.60
C VAL A 756 -17.66 -15.65 37.17
N GLN A 757 -18.64 -15.70 36.26
CA GLN A 757 -19.23 -16.94 35.79
C GLN A 757 -19.45 -16.90 34.28
N LEU A 758 -18.84 -17.85 33.57
CA LEU A 758 -19.09 -18.10 32.15
C LEU A 758 -19.91 -19.39 32.02
N ARG A 759 -21.02 -19.32 31.28
CA ARG A 759 -21.87 -20.49 31.05
C ARG A 759 -21.30 -21.35 29.93
N CYS A 760 -21.43 -22.67 30.09
CA CYS A 760 -20.96 -23.65 29.11
C CYS A 760 -21.62 -23.51 27.74
N SER A 761 -22.81 -22.91 27.68
CA SER A 761 -23.54 -22.65 26.43
C SER A 761 -22.76 -21.77 25.44
N LEU A 762 -21.80 -20.95 25.88
CA LEU A 762 -20.91 -20.20 24.98
C LEU A 762 -20.12 -21.11 24.04
N ALA A 763 -19.62 -22.25 24.54
CA ALA A 763 -18.90 -23.22 23.74
C ALA A 763 -19.81 -23.97 22.75
N THR A 764 -21.13 -23.86 22.89
CA THR A 764 -22.13 -24.49 22.02
C THR A 764 -22.71 -23.54 20.97
N MET A 765 -22.28 -22.27 20.95
CA MET A 765 -22.71 -21.30 19.95
C MET A 765 -22.26 -21.75 18.55
N PRO A 766 -23.16 -21.82 17.55
CA PRO A 766 -22.92 -22.57 16.32
C PRO A 766 -21.80 -22.02 15.43
N LYS A 767 -21.41 -20.76 15.63
CA LYS A 767 -20.45 -20.03 14.79
C LYS A 767 -19.27 -19.45 15.56
N LEU A 768 -19.23 -19.57 16.90
CA LEU A 768 -18.17 -18.95 17.67
C LEU A 768 -16.87 -19.72 17.40
N CYS A 769 -15.94 -19.07 16.70
CA CYS A 769 -14.67 -19.63 16.29
C CYS A 769 -13.53 -19.19 17.22
N GLU A 770 -13.58 -17.95 17.68
CA GLU A 770 -12.54 -17.34 18.50
C GLU A 770 -13.11 -16.72 19.75
N PHE A 771 -12.47 -17.02 20.88
CA PHE A 771 -12.82 -16.45 22.17
C PHE A 771 -11.55 -16.03 22.90
N CYS A 772 -11.39 -14.72 23.13
CA CYS A 772 -10.28 -14.13 23.88
C CYS A 772 -10.80 -13.53 25.19
N ILE A 773 -10.07 -13.76 26.28
CA ILE A 773 -10.29 -13.14 27.57
C ILE A 773 -8.96 -12.64 28.16
N THR A 774 -8.86 -11.37 28.53
CA THR A 774 -7.60 -10.74 28.98
C THR A 774 -7.79 -9.91 30.25
N ASP A 775 -6.66 -9.51 30.85
CA ASP A 775 -6.48 -8.48 31.87
C ASP A 775 -7.56 -8.38 32.95
N SER A 776 -7.24 -8.73 34.19
CA SER A 776 -8.12 -8.56 35.37
C SER A 776 -9.43 -9.36 35.38
N CYS A 777 -9.70 -10.22 34.39
CA CYS A 777 -10.75 -11.23 34.41
C CYS A 777 -10.39 -12.41 35.37
N ASN A 778 -10.17 -12.12 36.65
CA ASN A 778 -9.36 -13.01 37.53
C ASN A 778 -10.15 -14.07 38.31
N ARG A 779 -11.45 -14.19 38.08
CA ARG A 779 -12.37 -14.99 38.92
C ARG A 779 -13.37 -15.83 38.16
N TRP A 780 -13.30 -15.86 36.83
CA TRP A 780 -14.30 -16.58 36.06
C TRP A 780 -14.12 -18.09 36.18
N GLN A 781 -15.24 -18.79 36.33
CA GLN A 781 -15.31 -20.25 36.26
C GLN A 781 -16.41 -20.67 35.30
N TRP A 782 -16.21 -21.83 34.67
CA TRP A 782 -17.26 -22.48 33.89
C TRP A 782 -18.36 -22.99 34.83
N VAL A 783 -19.61 -22.61 34.55
CA VAL A 783 -20.79 -23.10 35.27
C VAL A 783 -21.62 -23.99 34.36
N GLU A 784 -21.86 -25.24 34.78
CA GLU A 784 -22.73 -26.18 34.08
C GLU A 784 -24.20 -25.68 34.09
N SER A 785 -24.89 -25.80 32.95
CA SER A 785 -26.32 -25.55 32.90
C SER A 785 -27.08 -26.74 33.52
N GLU A 786 -28.19 -26.48 34.22
CA GLU A 786 -28.98 -27.52 34.90
C GLU A 786 -29.68 -28.51 33.94
N GLU A 787 -29.54 -28.35 32.61
CA GLU A 787 -30.25 -29.14 31.60
C GLU A 787 -29.33 -29.74 30.51
N GLY A 788 -28.95 -31.01 30.66
CA GLY A 788 -28.80 -31.96 29.54
C GLY A 788 -27.65 -31.78 28.52
N GLU A 789 -26.61 -30.99 28.79
CA GLU A 789 -25.51 -30.69 27.84
C GLU A 789 -24.39 -31.76 27.73
N GLU A 790 -24.65 -33.04 27.98
CA GLU A 790 -23.60 -34.09 27.95
C GLU A 790 -23.11 -34.52 26.54
N LYS A 791 -23.63 -33.95 25.44
CA LYS A 791 -23.41 -34.50 24.07
C LYS A 791 -22.95 -33.53 22.97
N VAL A 792 -22.61 -32.28 23.28
CA VAL A 792 -22.29 -31.28 22.23
C VAL A 792 -20.79 -31.02 22.17
N VAL A 793 -20.22 -31.09 20.95
CA VAL A 793 -18.80 -30.82 20.70
C VAL A 793 -18.63 -29.34 20.37
N GLY A 794 -17.66 -28.67 20.98
CA GLY A 794 -17.45 -27.23 20.85
C GLY A 794 -17.07 -26.78 19.44
N SER A 795 -17.48 -25.56 19.06
CA SER A 795 -17.17 -24.91 17.78
C SER A 795 -15.89 -24.06 17.79
N ILE A 796 -15.34 -23.79 18.98
CA ILE A 796 -14.21 -22.88 19.18
C ILE A 796 -12.97 -23.52 18.54
N LEU A 797 -12.31 -22.76 17.68
CA LEU A 797 -11.07 -23.12 16.99
C LEU A 797 -9.85 -22.43 17.61
N SER A 798 -10.05 -21.25 18.21
CA SER A 798 -9.02 -20.44 18.87
C SER A 798 -9.51 -19.97 20.25
N PHE A 799 -8.72 -20.19 21.29
CA PHE A 799 -9.02 -19.73 22.65
C PHE A 799 -7.80 -19.04 23.25
N GLU A 800 -8.01 -17.85 23.78
CA GLU A 800 -6.99 -17.06 24.46
C GLU A 800 -7.46 -16.64 25.86
N ALA A 801 -6.60 -16.81 26.86
CA ALA A 801 -6.80 -16.35 28.22
C ALA A 801 -5.50 -15.83 28.83
N THR A 802 -5.27 -14.53 28.77
CA THR A 802 -4.03 -13.89 29.25
C THR A 802 -4.23 -13.28 30.63
N ASP A 803 -3.31 -13.56 31.57
CA ASP A 803 -3.29 -13.00 32.93
C ASP A 803 -4.62 -13.16 33.71
N CYS A 804 -5.37 -14.23 33.42
CA CYS A 804 -6.69 -14.50 33.98
C CYS A 804 -6.68 -15.25 35.32
N ASN A 805 -5.51 -15.50 35.92
CA ASN A 805 -5.36 -16.24 37.18
C ASN A 805 -6.00 -17.65 37.13
N LEU A 806 -5.97 -18.32 35.96
CA LEU A 806 -6.50 -19.68 35.81
C LEU A 806 -5.70 -20.67 36.67
N CYS A 807 -6.40 -21.60 37.33
CA CYS A 807 -5.81 -22.69 38.13
C CYS A 807 -6.10 -24.06 37.51
N ASP A 808 -5.61 -25.14 38.12
CA ASP A 808 -5.74 -26.51 37.56
C ASP A 808 -7.20 -26.95 37.33
N ASP A 809 -8.16 -26.44 38.12
CA ASP A 809 -9.60 -26.74 37.99
C ASP A 809 -10.19 -26.33 36.63
N PHE A 810 -9.61 -25.33 35.97
CA PHE A 810 -10.00 -24.88 34.63
C PHE A 810 -10.03 -26.04 33.63
N PHE A 811 -9.01 -26.88 33.66
CA PHE A 811 -8.86 -28.00 32.73
C PHE A 811 -9.83 -29.14 33.02
N PHE A 812 -10.15 -29.39 34.30
CA PHE A 812 -11.07 -30.47 34.69
C PHE A 812 -12.49 -30.22 34.18
N ILE A 813 -12.97 -28.97 34.28
CA ILE A 813 -14.32 -28.58 33.87
C ILE A 813 -14.38 -28.29 32.35
N GLY A 814 -13.27 -27.86 31.74
CA GLY A 814 -13.20 -27.46 30.33
C GLY A 814 -12.77 -28.55 29.33
N SER A 815 -12.23 -29.69 29.77
CA SER A 815 -11.56 -30.71 28.93
C SER A 815 -12.30 -31.12 27.63
N LYS A 816 -13.62 -31.30 27.67
CA LYS A 816 -14.42 -31.70 26.49
C LYS A 816 -14.70 -30.55 25.50
N ARG A 817 -14.52 -29.29 25.92
CA ARG A 817 -14.90 -28.10 25.14
C ARG A 817 -13.80 -27.64 24.18
N PHE A 818 -12.56 -28.00 24.47
CA PHE A 818 -11.39 -27.68 23.65
C PHE A 818 -11.10 -28.72 22.56
N ALA A 819 -11.99 -29.68 22.33
CA ALA A 819 -11.75 -30.83 21.45
C ALA A 819 -11.38 -30.46 20.00
N HIS A 820 -11.82 -29.31 19.49
CA HIS A 820 -11.52 -28.81 18.14
C HIS A 820 -10.59 -27.60 18.11
N VAL A 821 -10.07 -27.17 19.26
CA VAL A 821 -9.20 -25.98 19.31
C VAL A 821 -7.86 -26.29 18.64
N GLY A 822 -7.50 -25.47 17.66
CA GLY A 822 -6.22 -25.49 16.97
C GLY A 822 -5.17 -24.55 17.58
N TYR A 823 -5.62 -23.49 18.22
CA TYR A 823 -4.79 -22.46 18.84
C TYR A 823 -5.23 -22.20 20.29
N LEU A 824 -4.32 -22.42 21.24
CA LEU A 824 -4.57 -22.23 22.68
C LEU A 824 -3.50 -21.32 23.29
N ASN A 825 -3.88 -20.11 23.69
CA ASN A 825 -2.98 -19.10 24.25
C ASN A 825 -3.35 -18.81 25.71
N LEU A 826 -2.50 -19.14 26.67
CA LEU A 826 -2.79 -19.06 28.11
C LEU A 826 -1.67 -18.41 28.94
N PRO A 827 -1.04 -17.30 28.51
CA PRO A 827 0.11 -16.75 29.20
C PRO A 827 -0.26 -16.09 30.54
N GLY A 828 0.71 -16.01 31.46
CA GLY A 828 0.55 -15.31 32.74
C GLY A 828 -0.39 -15.99 33.77
N ASN A 829 -0.78 -17.24 33.55
CA ASN A 829 -1.73 -17.95 34.44
C ASN A 829 -1.05 -18.74 35.57
N ASN A 830 -1.87 -19.21 36.53
CA ASN A 830 -1.44 -19.77 37.82
C ASN A 830 -1.68 -21.28 37.97
N PHE A 831 -1.97 -22.00 36.89
CA PHE A 831 -2.07 -23.45 36.91
C PHE A 831 -0.69 -24.09 37.11
N THR A 832 -0.67 -25.25 37.76
CA THR A 832 0.56 -25.96 38.12
C THR A 832 0.85 -27.14 37.21
N ILE A 833 -0.18 -27.66 36.51
CA ILE A 833 -0.06 -28.86 35.69
C ILE A 833 -0.73 -28.64 34.33
N LEU A 834 -0.06 -29.04 33.23
CA LEU A 834 -0.73 -29.38 31.97
C LEU A 834 -1.14 -30.87 32.01
N PRO A 835 -2.44 -31.19 32.19
CA PRO A 835 -2.91 -32.55 32.46
C PRO A 835 -2.86 -33.51 31.25
N GLU A 836 -3.09 -34.79 31.51
CA GLU A 836 -2.93 -35.86 30.51
C GLU A 836 -3.91 -35.77 29.32
N PHE A 837 -5.08 -35.15 29.49
CA PHE A 837 -6.08 -35.03 28.42
C PHE A 837 -5.57 -34.24 27.20
N PHE A 838 -4.50 -33.44 27.33
CA PHE A 838 -3.87 -32.77 26.20
C PHE A 838 -3.43 -33.77 25.11
N LYS A 839 -3.15 -35.03 25.46
CA LYS A 839 -2.87 -36.11 24.49
C LYS A 839 -4.06 -36.44 23.58
N GLU A 840 -5.28 -36.09 24.00
CA GLU A 840 -6.53 -36.33 23.27
C GLU A 840 -6.88 -35.19 22.29
N LEU A 841 -6.20 -34.04 22.38
CA LEU A 841 -6.45 -32.85 21.56
C LEU A 841 -5.81 -32.97 20.16
N GLN A 842 -6.45 -33.69 19.25
CA GLN A 842 -5.88 -34.00 17.92
C GLN A 842 -5.76 -32.79 16.99
N PHE A 843 -6.52 -31.72 17.23
CA PHE A 843 -6.54 -30.54 16.38
C PHE A 843 -5.58 -29.44 16.84
N LEU A 844 -5.08 -29.52 18.08
CA LEU A 844 -4.26 -28.47 18.69
C LEU A 844 -2.86 -28.45 18.07
N THR A 845 -2.56 -27.39 17.32
CA THR A 845 -1.27 -27.17 16.65
C THR A 845 -0.40 -26.15 17.36
N THR A 846 -0.99 -25.23 18.12
CA THR A 846 -0.26 -24.17 18.82
C THR A 846 -0.71 -24.07 20.28
N LEU A 847 0.25 -24.15 21.20
CA LEU A 847 0.02 -24.00 22.64
C LEU A 847 1.02 -22.99 23.22
N VAL A 848 0.51 -21.87 23.70
CA VAL A 848 1.30 -20.79 24.32
C VAL A 848 0.92 -20.71 25.80
N VAL A 849 1.92 -20.76 26.67
CA VAL A 849 1.82 -20.75 28.14
C VAL A 849 2.98 -19.97 28.76
N HIS A 850 3.55 -18.99 28.06
CA HIS A 850 4.65 -18.19 28.61
C HIS A 850 4.22 -17.41 29.86
N ASP A 851 5.18 -17.06 30.70
CA ASP A 851 4.99 -16.36 31.98
C ASP A 851 4.09 -17.06 33.01
N CYS A 852 3.72 -18.34 32.78
CA CYS A 852 3.05 -19.19 33.77
C CYS A 852 4.03 -19.64 34.87
N LYS A 853 4.38 -18.74 35.79
CA LYS A 853 5.44 -18.91 36.80
C LYS A 853 5.23 -20.13 37.72
N HIS A 854 3.99 -20.57 37.91
CA HIS A 854 3.64 -21.71 38.77
C HIS A 854 3.54 -23.06 38.04
N LEU A 855 3.69 -23.09 36.71
CA LEU A 855 3.63 -24.33 35.93
C LEU A 855 4.82 -25.24 36.27
N GLN A 856 4.53 -26.41 36.83
CA GLN A 856 5.52 -27.40 37.31
C GLN A 856 5.61 -28.61 36.37
N GLU A 857 4.47 -29.24 36.06
CA GLU A 857 4.43 -30.54 35.42
C GLU A 857 3.67 -30.50 34.08
N ILE A 858 4.25 -31.11 33.04
CA ILE A 858 3.58 -31.37 31.76
C ILE A 858 3.31 -32.88 31.70
N ARG A 859 2.05 -33.29 31.87
CA ARG A 859 1.64 -34.72 31.87
C ARG A 859 1.20 -35.23 30.50
N GLY A 860 0.80 -34.32 29.62
CA GLY A 860 0.37 -34.64 28.26
C GLY A 860 0.69 -33.50 27.31
N LEU A 861 1.14 -33.85 26.10
CA LEU A 861 1.26 -32.94 24.97
C LEU A 861 0.34 -33.41 23.84
N PRO A 862 -0.26 -32.49 23.07
CA PRO A 862 -1.02 -32.83 21.88
C PRO A 862 -0.15 -33.55 20.83
N PRO A 863 -0.71 -34.54 20.11
CA PRO A 863 0.05 -35.36 19.16
C PRO A 863 0.47 -34.60 17.89
N ASN A 864 -0.25 -33.54 17.51
CA ASN A 864 0.00 -32.74 16.30
C ASN A 864 0.52 -31.33 16.64
N LEU A 865 1.12 -31.16 17.81
CA LEU A 865 1.65 -29.87 18.26
C LEU A 865 2.83 -29.43 17.38
N LYS A 866 2.72 -28.23 16.80
CA LYS A 866 3.73 -27.62 15.94
C LYS A 866 4.48 -26.50 16.65
N HIS A 867 3.74 -25.66 17.37
CA HIS A 867 4.29 -24.51 18.09
C HIS A 867 4.00 -24.65 19.58
N PHE A 868 5.03 -24.49 20.41
CA PHE A 868 4.92 -24.51 21.86
C PHE A 868 5.76 -23.43 22.50
N ASP A 869 5.15 -22.50 23.23
CA ASP A 869 5.87 -21.44 23.94
C ASP A 869 5.57 -21.54 25.44
N ALA A 870 6.60 -21.81 26.23
CA ALA A 870 6.55 -21.82 27.69
C ALA A 870 7.64 -20.93 28.30
N ARG A 871 8.01 -19.83 27.62
CA ARG A 871 8.99 -18.88 28.15
C ARG A 871 8.67 -18.44 29.58
N ASN A 872 9.70 -18.20 30.39
CA ASN A 872 9.58 -17.67 31.75
C ASN A 872 8.81 -18.57 32.75
N CYS A 873 8.47 -19.81 32.38
CA CYS A 873 7.89 -20.81 33.28
C CYS A 873 8.93 -21.38 34.27
N ALA A 874 9.30 -20.57 35.27
CA ALA A 874 10.40 -20.86 36.20
C ALA A 874 10.27 -22.18 36.99
N SER A 875 9.05 -22.63 37.26
CA SER A 875 8.79 -23.80 38.10
C SER A 875 8.82 -25.15 37.36
N LEU A 876 9.07 -25.17 36.05
CA LEU A 876 9.06 -26.39 35.25
C LEU A 876 10.07 -27.43 35.77
N THR A 877 9.57 -28.63 36.09
CA THR A 877 10.40 -29.74 36.58
C THR A 877 11.37 -30.24 35.52
N SER A 878 12.45 -30.89 35.97
CA SER A 878 13.41 -31.55 35.08
C SER A 878 12.76 -32.63 34.20
N SER A 879 11.73 -33.32 34.70
CA SER A 879 10.96 -34.30 33.92
C SER A 879 10.24 -33.64 32.75
N SER A 880 9.57 -32.50 32.96
CA SER A 880 8.88 -31.75 31.89
C SER A 880 9.89 -31.24 30.85
N LYS A 881 11.02 -30.68 31.29
CA LYS A 881 12.08 -30.21 30.38
C LYS A 881 12.66 -31.36 29.56
N SER A 882 12.89 -32.53 30.16
CA SER A 882 13.34 -33.72 29.45
C SER A 882 12.33 -34.23 28.42
N MET A 883 11.03 -34.06 28.68
CA MET A 883 9.97 -34.41 27.72
C MET A 883 9.96 -33.48 26.51
N LEU A 884 10.17 -32.17 26.73
CA LEU A 884 10.27 -31.16 25.65
C LEU A 884 11.54 -31.29 24.80
N LEU A 885 12.62 -31.86 25.37
CA LEU A 885 13.88 -32.16 24.68
C LEU A 885 13.88 -33.52 23.94
N ASN A 886 12.74 -34.22 23.88
CA ASN A 886 12.64 -35.52 23.22
C ASN A 886 12.77 -35.40 21.69
N GLN A 887 13.66 -36.21 21.08
CA GLN A 887 13.93 -36.20 19.64
C GLN A 887 12.69 -36.52 18.79
N GLU A 888 11.92 -37.53 19.14
CA GLU A 888 10.74 -37.98 18.37
C GLU A 888 9.68 -36.87 18.27
N LEU A 889 9.56 -36.01 19.29
CA LEU A 889 8.62 -34.89 19.31
C LEU A 889 8.90 -33.89 18.18
N HIS A 890 10.18 -33.54 17.99
CA HIS A 890 10.61 -32.57 16.98
C HIS A 890 10.63 -33.20 15.59
N GLU A 891 11.05 -34.46 15.47
CA GLU A 891 11.04 -35.18 14.19
C GLU A 891 9.61 -35.41 13.66
N ALA A 892 8.64 -35.71 14.54
CA ALA A 892 7.27 -36.07 14.16
C ALA A 892 6.39 -34.91 13.66
N GLY A 893 6.82 -33.65 13.77
CA GLY A 893 6.05 -32.52 13.26
C GLY A 893 6.20 -31.19 14.00
N GLY A 894 6.99 -31.15 15.08
CA GLY A 894 7.33 -29.90 15.77
C GLY A 894 8.02 -28.92 14.83
N ILE A 895 7.56 -27.66 14.84
CA ILE A 895 8.11 -26.54 14.07
C ILE A 895 8.90 -25.62 14.98
N GLU A 896 8.37 -25.27 16.16
CA GLU A 896 8.97 -24.28 17.05
C GLU A 896 8.61 -24.53 18.52
N PHE A 897 9.61 -24.62 19.38
CA PHE A 897 9.47 -24.88 20.80
C PHE A 897 10.39 -23.95 21.59
N VAL A 898 9.82 -23.19 22.52
CA VAL A 898 10.56 -22.27 23.38
C VAL A 898 10.24 -22.58 24.84
N PHE A 899 11.26 -22.82 25.68
CA PHE A 899 11.05 -23.13 27.10
C PHE A 899 12.33 -22.88 27.94
N PRO A 900 12.23 -22.74 29.27
CA PRO A 900 13.38 -22.54 30.15
C PRO A 900 14.35 -23.72 30.13
N GLY A 901 15.60 -23.48 29.77
CA GLY A 901 16.61 -24.53 29.62
C GLY A 901 17.99 -23.97 29.27
N THR A 902 19.03 -24.67 29.75
CA THR A 902 20.43 -24.24 29.67
C THR A 902 21.35 -25.27 29.02
N SER A 903 20.80 -26.30 28.37
CA SER A 903 21.59 -27.40 27.83
C SER A 903 21.07 -27.87 26.47
N ILE A 904 21.99 -28.08 25.54
CA ILE A 904 21.71 -28.71 24.24
C ILE A 904 21.63 -30.23 24.42
N PRO A 905 20.59 -30.93 23.92
CA PRO A 905 20.52 -32.39 23.96
C PRO A 905 21.66 -33.08 23.21
N GLU A 906 22.09 -34.24 23.70
CA GLU A 906 23.16 -35.04 23.07
C GLU A 906 22.83 -35.52 21.64
N TRP A 907 21.56 -35.54 21.25
CA TRP A 907 21.13 -35.99 19.91
C TRP A 907 21.33 -34.94 18.80
N PHE A 908 21.71 -33.71 19.13
CA PHE A 908 22.11 -32.72 18.12
C PHE A 908 23.43 -33.11 17.45
N ASP A 909 23.45 -33.12 16.10
CA ASP A 909 24.59 -33.62 15.31
C ASP A 909 25.86 -32.78 15.54
N GLN A 910 25.70 -31.47 15.73
CA GLN A 910 26.78 -30.54 16.00
C GLN A 910 26.34 -29.48 17.01
N GLN A 911 27.27 -29.10 17.89
CA GLN A 911 27.07 -28.11 18.94
C GLN A 911 28.24 -27.13 18.96
N SER A 912 27.97 -25.86 19.20
CA SER A 912 28.96 -24.77 19.25
C SER A 912 28.65 -23.85 20.43
N SER A 913 29.70 -23.39 21.12
CA SER A 913 29.62 -22.29 22.09
C SER A 913 29.80 -20.91 21.45
N GLY A 914 30.02 -20.85 20.13
CA GLY A 914 30.13 -19.61 19.36
C GLY A 914 28.79 -19.10 18.83
N HIS A 915 28.81 -17.97 18.12
CA HIS A 915 27.63 -17.33 17.51
C HIS A 915 27.30 -17.87 16.11
N SER A 916 28.07 -18.84 15.61
CA SER A 916 27.84 -19.48 14.32
C SER A 916 28.07 -20.99 14.37
N ILE A 917 27.38 -21.68 13.47
CA ILE A 917 27.49 -23.12 13.22
C ILE A 917 27.32 -23.35 11.72
N SER A 918 28.02 -24.32 11.15
CA SER A 918 28.00 -24.56 9.70
C SER A 918 28.04 -26.03 9.33
N PHE A 919 27.47 -26.35 8.18
CA PHE A 919 27.48 -27.69 7.60
C PHE A 919 27.55 -27.61 6.08
N TRP A 920 27.83 -28.75 5.45
CA TRP A 920 27.94 -28.90 4.00
C TRP A 920 26.89 -29.87 3.49
N PHE A 921 26.28 -29.56 2.35
CA PHE A 921 25.37 -30.47 1.66
C PHE A 921 25.64 -30.48 0.15
N ARG A 922 25.23 -31.55 -0.53
CA ARG A 922 25.22 -31.65 -2.00
C ARG A 922 23.90 -32.24 -2.48
N ASN A 923 23.57 -32.04 -3.75
CA ASN A 923 22.32 -32.47 -4.40
C ASN A 923 21.04 -31.78 -3.90
N LYS A 924 20.57 -32.06 -2.69
CA LYS A 924 19.29 -31.55 -2.17
C LYS A 924 19.48 -31.01 -0.75
N PHE A 925 18.94 -29.83 -0.47
CA PHE A 925 18.92 -29.27 0.88
C PHE A 925 18.07 -30.18 1.80
N PRO A 926 18.43 -30.35 3.09
CA PRO A 926 17.67 -31.17 4.03
C PRO A 926 16.18 -30.79 4.07
N ALA A 927 15.29 -31.77 4.02
CA ALA A 927 13.85 -31.53 4.08
C ALA A 927 13.39 -30.97 5.43
N LYS A 928 14.14 -31.25 6.50
CA LYS A 928 13.91 -30.75 7.84
C LYS A 928 15.25 -30.53 8.55
N LEU A 929 15.43 -29.32 9.09
CA LEU A 929 16.68 -28.87 9.70
C LEU A 929 16.37 -28.19 11.03
N LEU A 930 16.66 -28.88 12.13
CA LEU A 930 16.40 -28.36 13.46
C LEU A 930 17.58 -27.53 13.94
N CYS A 931 17.32 -26.27 14.25
CA CYS A 931 18.25 -25.36 14.89
C CYS A 931 17.86 -25.21 16.36
N LEU A 932 18.85 -25.22 17.24
CA LEU A 932 18.68 -24.92 18.66
C LEU A 932 19.60 -23.79 19.05
N HIS A 933 19.10 -22.81 19.78
CA HIS A 933 19.95 -21.87 20.50
C HIS A 933 19.50 -21.67 21.95
N ILE A 934 20.46 -21.24 22.78
CA ILE A 934 20.22 -20.87 24.18
C ILE A 934 20.31 -19.35 24.30
N ALA A 935 19.15 -18.71 24.46
CA ALA A 935 19.04 -17.28 24.70
C ALA A 935 19.25 -16.98 26.20
N PRO A 936 20.02 -15.94 26.56
CA PRO A 936 20.30 -15.55 27.94
C PRO A 936 19.14 -14.75 28.55
N SER A 937 19.05 -14.82 29.88
CA SER A 937 18.10 -14.07 30.71
C SER A 937 18.26 -12.54 30.75
N THR A 938 19.04 -11.95 29.84
CA THR A 938 19.32 -10.50 29.81
C THR A 938 18.94 -9.86 28.48
N GLY A 939 18.33 -10.62 27.57
CA GLY A 939 17.88 -10.13 26.26
C GLY A 939 16.37 -9.84 26.22
N SER A 940 15.98 -8.93 25.31
CA SER A 940 14.60 -8.53 25.02
C SER A 940 13.96 -9.32 23.87
N PHE A 941 14.74 -9.98 23.01
CA PHE A 941 14.23 -10.59 21.77
C PHE A 941 14.77 -12.00 21.51
N ILE A 942 13.91 -12.90 21.02
CA ILE A 942 14.35 -14.13 20.35
C ILE A 942 14.73 -13.74 18.91
N ARG A 943 16.03 -13.71 18.60
CA ARG A 943 16.49 -13.43 17.23
C ARG A 943 16.51 -14.69 16.38
N TYR A 944 15.93 -14.60 15.18
CA TYR A 944 16.12 -15.60 14.15
C TYR A 944 17.55 -15.56 13.59
N PRO A 945 18.12 -16.70 13.17
CA PRO A 945 19.46 -16.72 12.62
C PRO A 945 19.52 -16.07 11.24
N GLU A 946 20.66 -15.44 10.96
CA GLU A 946 21.09 -15.15 9.60
C GLU A 946 21.66 -16.43 8.98
N VAL A 947 21.22 -16.73 7.76
CA VAL A 947 21.63 -17.95 7.05
C VAL A 947 22.36 -17.58 5.78
N PHE A 948 23.58 -18.10 5.63
CA PHE A 948 24.45 -17.89 4.48
C PHE A 948 24.66 -19.20 3.74
N ILE A 949 24.36 -19.21 2.44
CA ILE A 949 24.66 -20.35 1.56
C ILE A 949 25.75 -19.92 0.59
N ASN A 950 26.91 -20.59 0.64
CA ASN A 950 28.12 -20.24 -0.12
C ASN A 950 28.48 -18.74 -0.01
N GLY A 951 28.32 -18.16 1.19
CA GLY A 951 28.58 -16.74 1.48
C GLY A 951 27.49 -15.76 0.99
N LYS A 952 26.36 -16.24 0.48
CA LYS A 952 25.19 -15.41 0.13
C LYS A 952 24.14 -15.48 1.23
N PHE A 953 23.81 -14.33 1.81
CA PHE A 953 22.70 -14.18 2.76
C PHE A 953 21.36 -14.61 2.14
N GLN A 954 20.58 -15.36 2.90
CA GLN A 954 19.25 -15.83 2.52
C GLN A 954 18.18 -15.00 3.28
N GLU A 955 17.26 -14.38 2.54
CA GLU A 955 16.23 -13.51 3.10
C GLU A 955 14.93 -14.30 3.36
N PHE A 956 14.40 -14.18 4.59
CA PHE A 956 13.17 -14.86 5.02
C PHE A 956 11.94 -13.97 4.87
N GLU A 957 10.76 -14.55 4.62
CA GLU A 957 9.49 -13.88 4.85
C GLU A 957 9.31 -13.77 6.37
N SER A 958 9.22 -12.55 6.89
CA SER A 958 8.84 -12.33 8.28
C SER A 958 7.41 -12.85 8.46
N HIS A 959 7.26 -13.99 9.13
CA HIS A 959 6.00 -14.26 9.79
C HIS A 959 5.92 -13.27 10.94
N GLU A 960 4.97 -12.34 10.90
CA GLU A 960 4.55 -11.55 12.06
C GLU A 960 4.05 -12.55 13.12
N THR A 961 4.97 -13.12 13.90
CA THR A 961 4.65 -13.78 15.16
C THR A 961 5.00 -12.76 16.22
N ASP A 962 3.96 -12.10 16.75
CA ASP A 962 3.95 -11.09 17.81
C ASP A 962 5.32 -10.57 18.26
N ASP A 963 5.57 -9.30 17.93
CA ASP A 963 6.48 -8.41 18.65
C ASP A 963 6.08 -8.38 20.14
N THR A 964 6.51 -9.38 20.89
CA THR A 964 6.34 -9.44 22.35
C THR A 964 7.63 -8.94 22.98
N GLU A 965 7.67 -7.64 23.25
CA GLU A 965 8.66 -6.91 24.07
C GLU A 965 8.68 -7.43 25.54
N SER A 966 8.92 -8.73 25.74
CA SER A 966 8.99 -9.34 27.06
C SER A 966 10.44 -9.68 27.41
N MET A 967 10.95 -9.08 28.49
CA MET A 967 12.28 -9.43 28.98
C MET A 967 12.34 -10.91 29.38
N LEU A 968 13.34 -11.64 28.87
CA LEU A 968 13.57 -13.03 29.26
C LEU A 968 14.11 -13.07 30.68
N GLY A 969 13.32 -13.54 31.65
CA GLY A 969 13.73 -13.63 33.05
C GLY A 969 14.61 -14.84 33.38
N LEU A 970 14.81 -15.75 32.44
CA LEU A 970 15.56 -17.01 32.56
C LEU A 970 16.38 -17.27 31.28
N ASP A 971 17.26 -18.26 31.32
CA ASP A 971 17.84 -18.80 30.08
C ASP A 971 16.82 -19.72 29.40
N HIS A 972 16.67 -19.57 28.09
CA HIS A 972 15.68 -20.32 27.31
C HIS A 972 16.34 -21.13 26.21
N THR A 973 15.84 -22.35 26.05
CA THR A 973 16.11 -23.21 24.90
C THR A 973 15.05 -22.93 23.84
N HIS A 974 15.50 -22.53 22.65
CA HIS A 974 14.65 -22.37 21.47
C HIS A 974 15.04 -23.42 20.45
N ILE A 975 14.13 -24.30 20.07
CA ILE A 975 14.27 -25.32 19.03
C ILE A 975 13.30 -25.00 17.91
N PHE A 976 13.77 -24.87 16.68
CA PHE A 976 12.91 -24.59 15.55
C PHE A 976 13.39 -25.25 14.25
N ASP A 977 12.47 -25.50 13.33
CA ASP A 977 12.74 -26.01 11.99
C ASP A 977 13.02 -24.85 11.03
N LEU A 978 14.28 -24.74 10.59
CA LEU A 978 14.72 -23.67 9.70
C LEU A 978 13.99 -23.69 8.34
N GLN A 979 13.55 -24.86 7.87
CA GLN A 979 12.83 -24.99 6.59
C GLN A 979 11.36 -24.56 6.67
N ALA A 980 10.77 -24.52 7.86
CA ALA A 980 9.38 -24.11 8.03
C ALA A 980 9.17 -22.60 7.81
N TYR A 981 10.23 -21.79 7.92
CA TYR A 981 10.22 -20.36 7.62
C TYR A 981 10.42 -20.16 6.11
N ALA A 982 9.43 -19.56 5.44
CA ALA A 982 9.48 -19.37 3.98
C ALA A 982 10.62 -18.43 3.58
N PHE A 983 11.46 -18.85 2.64
CA PHE A 983 12.44 -17.96 2.01
C PHE A 983 11.72 -17.08 0.98
N LYS A 984 11.92 -15.75 0.99
CA LYS A 984 11.24 -14.78 0.08
C LYS A 984 11.34 -15.15 -1.40
N ASN A 985 12.34 -15.94 -1.78
CA ASN A 985 12.53 -16.45 -3.12
C ASN A 985 12.56 -17.99 -3.13
N ASN A 986 11.39 -18.63 -3.09
CA ASN A 986 11.24 -20.10 -3.19
C ASN A 986 11.98 -20.76 -4.37
N ASN A 987 12.41 -19.99 -5.38
CA ASN A 987 13.16 -20.48 -6.54
C ASN A 987 14.70 -20.59 -6.31
N GLN A 988 15.26 -20.11 -5.19
CA GLN A 988 16.73 -20.08 -5.02
C GLN A 988 17.35 -21.44 -4.68
N PHE A 989 16.66 -22.32 -3.96
CA PHE A 989 17.19 -23.67 -3.69
C PHE A 989 17.27 -24.52 -4.96
N GLU A 990 16.33 -24.34 -5.90
CA GLU A 990 16.38 -25.01 -7.20
C GLU A 990 17.47 -24.45 -8.11
N GLU A 991 17.86 -23.18 -8.01
CA GLU A 991 18.98 -22.62 -8.81
C GLU A 991 20.37 -22.96 -8.26
N VAL A 992 20.54 -23.10 -6.93
CA VAL A 992 21.83 -23.46 -6.31
C VAL A 992 22.16 -24.95 -6.45
N ALA A 993 21.15 -25.80 -6.68
CA ALA A 993 21.28 -27.27 -6.76
C ALA A 993 21.73 -27.84 -8.14
N TRP A 994 22.15 -27.02 -9.11
CA TRP A 994 22.52 -27.51 -10.45
C TRP A 994 23.94 -28.10 -10.55
N GLU A 995 24.76 -27.97 -9.51
CA GLU A 995 26.13 -28.48 -9.48
C GLU A 995 26.25 -29.65 -8.51
N LYS A 996 26.91 -30.74 -8.92
CA LYS A 996 27.24 -31.90 -8.05
C LYS A 996 28.31 -31.56 -6.99
N GLU A 997 28.50 -30.29 -6.68
CA GLU A 997 29.53 -29.76 -5.79
C GLU A 997 28.98 -29.56 -4.37
N TRP A 998 29.86 -29.47 -3.39
CA TRP A 998 29.49 -29.25 -1.99
C TRP A 998 29.14 -27.78 -1.76
N ASN A 999 27.97 -27.52 -1.18
CA ASN A 999 27.48 -26.21 -0.77
C ASN A 999 27.67 -26.03 0.73
N HIS A 1000 28.26 -24.90 1.14
CA HIS A 1000 28.45 -24.52 2.53
C HIS A 1000 27.24 -23.74 3.04
N VAL A 1001 26.70 -24.16 4.19
CA VAL A 1001 25.63 -23.46 4.90
C VAL A 1001 26.20 -23.01 6.23
N GLU A 1002 26.10 -21.71 6.51
CA GLU A 1002 26.49 -21.11 7.77
C GLU A 1002 25.28 -20.42 8.39
N VAL A 1003 24.98 -20.75 9.64
CA VAL A 1003 23.89 -20.22 10.45
C VAL A 1003 24.52 -19.39 11.55
N THR A 1004 24.28 -18.08 11.55
CA THR A 1004 24.91 -17.11 12.45
C THR A 1004 23.85 -16.27 13.16
N TYR A 1005 24.10 -15.89 14.40
CA TYR A 1005 23.23 -14.98 15.14
C TYR A 1005 23.98 -13.68 15.43
N GLN A 1006 23.38 -12.54 15.05
CA GLN A 1006 24.00 -11.22 15.27
C GLN A 1006 23.96 -10.82 16.75
N SER A 1007 25.10 -10.32 17.26
CA SER A 1007 25.17 -9.51 18.48
C SER A 1007 24.98 -8.05 18.10
N VAL A 1008 23.86 -7.43 18.47
CA VAL A 1008 23.72 -5.97 18.41
C VAL A 1008 23.46 -5.51 19.83
N LEU A 1009 24.35 -4.66 20.34
CA LEU A 1009 24.06 -3.74 21.42
C LEU A 1009 23.25 -2.62 20.76
N ASP A 1010 22.02 -2.38 21.20
CA ASP A 1010 21.18 -1.34 20.65
C ASP A 1010 21.81 0.03 20.96
N ASP A 1011 22.21 0.75 19.91
CA ASP A 1011 22.44 2.20 19.95
C ASP A 1011 21.05 2.86 20.02
N GLU A 1012 20.52 3.04 21.23
CA GLU A 1012 19.41 3.94 21.52
C GLU A 1012 19.81 4.94 22.62
N GLU A 1013 20.62 5.93 22.24
CA GLU A 1013 20.62 7.24 22.92
C GLU A 1013 20.72 8.32 21.84
N GLU A 1014 19.58 8.81 21.38
CA GLU A 1014 19.34 10.22 21.04
C GLU A 1014 17.87 10.35 20.58
N GLU A 1015 16.99 10.78 21.50
CA GLU A 1015 15.87 11.72 21.30
C GLU A 1015 14.82 11.57 22.42
N SER A 1016 14.90 12.44 23.44
CA SER A 1016 13.73 13.12 24.06
C SER A 1016 14.13 13.91 25.32
N GLU A 1017 14.71 15.09 25.13
CA GLU A 1017 14.55 16.19 26.10
C GLU A 1017 13.78 17.33 25.41
N GLU A 1018 12.45 17.29 25.44
CA GLU A 1018 11.64 18.51 25.39
C GLU A 1018 10.46 18.42 26.37
N GLY A 1019 10.71 19.01 27.55
CA GLY A 1019 9.79 19.79 28.38
C GLY A 1019 8.30 19.46 28.41
N VAL A 1020 7.87 18.77 29.47
CA VAL A 1020 6.56 18.97 30.08
C VAL A 1020 6.75 19.86 31.31
N LEU A 1021 6.28 21.11 31.19
CA LEU A 1021 6.00 21.99 32.31
C LEU A 1021 4.66 21.55 32.89
N ASP A 1022 4.68 20.94 34.08
CA ASP A 1022 3.52 20.93 34.96
C ASP A 1022 3.87 21.67 36.25
N ASP A 1023 3.11 22.74 36.47
CA ASP A 1023 3.00 23.47 37.73
C ASP A 1023 2.38 22.54 38.79
N GLU A 1024 3.04 22.35 39.93
CA GLU A 1024 2.33 22.19 41.22
C GLU A 1024 3.24 22.61 42.39
N GLU A 1025 2.76 23.60 43.14
CA GLU A 1025 3.30 24.12 44.39
C GLU A 1025 3.04 23.13 45.54
N GLU A 1026 4.04 22.92 46.43
CA GLU A 1026 3.99 23.16 47.89
C GLU A 1026 4.88 22.22 48.74
N GLU A 1027 5.69 22.90 49.57
CA GLU A 1027 6.12 22.59 50.95
C GLU A 1027 7.14 21.47 51.29
N SER A 1028 8.35 21.95 51.59
CA SER A 1028 8.99 21.91 52.93
C SER A 1028 10.14 20.92 53.25
N GLU A 1029 11.26 21.56 53.64
CA GLU A 1029 12.22 21.27 54.72
C GLU A 1029 13.29 20.13 54.65
N GLU A 1030 14.53 20.62 54.49
CA GLU A 1030 15.76 20.38 55.29
C GLU A 1030 16.44 19.00 55.42
N GLY A 1031 17.75 18.99 55.07
CA GLY A 1031 18.79 18.08 55.60
C GLY A 1031 19.83 17.69 54.53
N VAL A 1032 20.91 18.46 54.24
CA VAL A 1032 22.19 18.60 54.97
C VAL A 1032 23.11 17.35 54.88
N LEU A 1033 24.21 17.51 54.10
CA LEU A 1033 25.54 16.83 54.14
C LEU A 1033 25.62 15.40 53.53
N ASP A 1034 26.65 14.97 52.80
CA ASP A 1034 28.08 15.35 52.76
C ASP A 1034 28.70 15.04 51.37
N ASP A 1035 29.83 15.72 51.14
CA ASP A 1035 30.80 15.56 50.06
C ASP A 1035 31.38 14.14 49.92
N GLU A 1036 31.76 13.73 48.70
CA GLU A 1036 33.13 13.29 48.36
C GLU A 1036 33.21 12.90 46.86
N GLU A 1037 33.84 13.78 46.08
CA GLU A 1037 34.54 13.40 44.84
C GLU A 1037 35.76 12.54 45.20
N GLU A 1038 35.90 11.36 44.62
CA GLU A 1038 37.23 10.86 44.24
C GLU A 1038 37.15 9.87 43.07
N GLU A 1039 37.82 10.26 41.99
CA GLU A 1039 38.13 9.50 40.79
C GLU A 1039 38.68 8.11 41.09
N ARG A 1040 38.27 7.08 40.32
CA ARG A 1040 39.13 5.93 40.03
C ARG A 1040 38.81 5.26 38.70
N GLU A 1041 39.78 5.42 37.80
CA GLU A 1041 40.41 4.40 36.96
C GLU A 1041 39.53 3.65 35.94
N GLU A 1042 39.81 3.97 34.67
CA GLU A 1042 39.67 3.09 33.51
C GLU A 1042 40.17 1.67 33.82
N GLY A 1043 39.24 0.80 34.19
CA GLY A 1043 39.39 -0.65 34.08
C GLY A 1043 38.69 -1.12 32.82
N VAL A 1044 39.48 -1.45 31.79
CA VAL A 1044 39.00 -2.20 30.62
C VAL A 1044 38.41 -3.52 31.11
N LEU A 1045 37.09 -3.58 31.22
CA LEU A 1045 36.34 -4.84 31.27
C LEU A 1045 35.94 -5.16 29.84
N GLU A 1046 36.60 -6.15 29.24
CA GLU A 1046 36.09 -6.87 28.08
C GLU A 1046 34.71 -7.44 28.44
N LEU A 1047 33.64 -6.77 28.03
CA LEU A 1047 32.28 -7.31 28.02
C LEU A 1047 32.08 -8.05 26.69
N GLU A 1048 32.63 -9.27 26.60
CA GLU A 1048 32.09 -10.29 25.70
C GLU A 1048 30.74 -10.75 26.29
N SER A 1049 29.63 -10.11 25.92
CA SER A 1049 28.29 -10.70 26.10
C SER A 1049 27.69 -11.03 24.75
N SER A 1050 27.97 -12.24 24.25
CA SER A 1050 27.17 -12.80 23.17
C SER A 1050 25.72 -12.95 23.64
N VAL A 1051 24.77 -12.48 22.83
CA VAL A 1051 23.31 -12.62 23.07
C VAL A 1051 22.86 -14.07 22.95
N ILE A 1052 23.76 -15.03 22.65
CA ILE A 1052 23.48 -16.47 22.61
C ILE A 1052 24.60 -17.22 23.31
N LYS A 1053 24.23 -18.16 24.19
CA LYS A 1053 25.16 -18.96 25.02
C LYS A 1053 25.66 -20.22 24.32
N ALA A 1054 24.82 -20.85 23.49
CA ALA A 1054 25.18 -22.04 22.74
C ALA A 1054 24.21 -22.24 21.55
N ILE A 1055 24.68 -22.90 20.50
CA ILE A 1055 23.91 -23.23 19.29
C ILE A 1055 24.10 -24.71 18.94
N GLY A 1056 23.06 -25.37 18.44
CA GLY A 1056 23.12 -26.73 17.89
C GLY A 1056 22.35 -26.85 16.58
N ILE A 1057 22.79 -27.78 15.72
CA ILE A 1057 22.08 -28.18 14.51
C ILE A 1057 21.86 -29.70 14.51
N HIS A 1058 20.67 -30.12 14.09
CA HIS A 1058 20.33 -31.51 13.83
C HIS A 1058 19.60 -31.65 12.49
N ILE A 1059 20.02 -32.62 11.68
CA ILE A 1059 19.45 -32.87 10.36
C ILE A 1059 18.63 -34.16 10.37
N VAL A 1060 17.32 -34.02 10.20
CA VAL A 1060 16.41 -35.16 10.14
C VAL A 1060 16.54 -35.84 8.78
N ARG A 1061 16.94 -37.11 8.78
CA ARG A 1061 17.22 -37.88 7.57
C ARG A 1061 15.97 -38.62 7.10
N GLU A 1062 15.58 -38.43 5.84
CA GLU A 1062 14.50 -39.21 5.23
C GLU A 1062 14.94 -40.68 5.03
N GLU A 1063 14.03 -41.63 5.30
CA GLU A 1063 14.23 -43.06 5.01
C GLU A 1063 14.51 -43.26 3.52
N GLY A 1064 15.78 -43.56 3.19
CA GLY A 1064 16.25 -43.81 1.81
C GLY A 1064 17.23 -42.77 1.26
N SER A 1065 17.58 -41.72 2.00
CA SER A 1065 18.67 -40.80 1.64
C SER A 1065 20.05 -41.47 1.81
N MET A 1066 20.97 -41.28 0.86
CA MET A 1066 22.34 -41.82 0.98
C MET A 1066 23.12 -41.00 2.02
N GLU A 1067 23.81 -41.66 2.96
CA GLU A 1067 24.64 -41.03 4.01
C GLU A 1067 25.74 -40.07 3.47
N GLU A 1068 26.01 -40.07 2.16
CA GLU A 1068 27.14 -39.35 1.57
C GLU A 1068 26.87 -37.88 1.21
N ASP A 1069 25.66 -37.35 1.41
CA ASP A 1069 25.25 -36.05 0.85
C ASP A 1069 25.25 -34.88 1.83
N ILE A 1070 25.56 -35.12 3.12
CA ILE A 1070 25.67 -34.11 4.18
C ILE A 1070 26.96 -34.35 4.99
N ARG A 1071 27.69 -33.29 5.34
CA ARG A 1071 28.91 -33.34 6.18
C ARG A 1071 29.03 -32.13 7.08
N PHE A 1072 29.59 -32.31 8.28
CA PHE A 1072 29.92 -31.22 9.19
C PHE A 1072 31.40 -30.79 9.12
N ASP A 1073 32.26 -31.61 8.51
CA ASP A 1073 33.66 -31.28 8.23
C ASP A 1073 33.83 -30.77 6.78
N ASP A 1074 34.81 -29.89 6.55
CA ASP A 1074 35.12 -29.36 5.22
C ASP A 1074 35.51 -30.50 4.25
N PRO A 1075 34.70 -30.76 3.21
CA PRO A 1075 34.94 -31.85 2.27
C PRO A 1075 36.19 -31.65 1.41
N TYR A 1076 36.72 -30.43 1.31
CA TYR A 1076 37.89 -30.08 0.50
C TYR A 1076 39.21 -30.11 1.27
N LEU A 1077 39.18 -30.18 2.60
CA LEU A 1077 40.38 -30.24 3.45
C LEU A 1077 40.84 -31.66 3.79
N SER A 1078 40.05 -32.71 3.50
CA SER A 1078 40.41 -34.10 3.81
C SER A 1078 41.21 -34.80 2.71
N SER A 1079 42.45 -34.35 2.44
CA SER A 1079 43.46 -35.17 1.76
C SER A 1079 44.91 -34.75 2.01
N SER A 1080 45.33 -34.56 3.26
CA SER A 1080 46.76 -34.50 3.59
C SER A 1080 47.11 -34.93 5.00
N ALA A 1081 46.96 -36.22 5.30
CA ALA A 1081 47.75 -36.90 6.34
C ALA A 1081 47.77 -38.40 6.05
N SER A 1082 48.68 -38.83 5.18
CA SER A 1082 49.09 -40.23 5.08
C SER A 1082 50.22 -40.49 6.08
N ASP A 1083 50.17 -41.67 6.69
CA ASP A 1083 51.28 -42.44 7.26
C ASP A 1083 52.20 -41.76 8.26
N TYR A 1084 52.11 -42.15 9.55
CA TYR A 1084 53.22 -42.77 10.28
C TYR A 1084 52.71 -43.37 11.61
N LYS A 1085 52.77 -44.70 11.68
CA LYS A 1085 52.71 -45.53 12.91
C LYS A 1085 54.09 -45.48 13.63
N PRO A 1086 54.18 -45.76 14.95
CA PRO A 1086 53.84 -47.05 15.56
C PRO A 1086 52.64 -47.02 16.52
#